data_AF-A0A2V9KBX5-F1
#
_entry.id   AF-A0A2V9KBX5-F1
#
_cell.length_a   1.000
_cell.length_b   1.000
_cell.length_c   1.000
_cell.angle_alpha   90.00
_cell.angle_beta   90.00
_cell.angle_gamma   90.00
#
_symmetry.space_group_name_H-M   'P 1'
#
loop_
_entity.id
_entity.type
_entity.pdbx_description
1 polymer ?
#
loop_
_entity_poly.entity_id
_entity_poly.type
_entity_poly.pdbx_seq_one_letter_code
_entity_poly.pdbx_strand_id
1 'polypeptide(L)'
;MTFSMRWERRFMRQTLYILMFLFVACGLVLGQTAPDSHDFEWRSYGHDPGGMRFSPLKQINRTNVQQLQRAWTFDVPTTSNSWIEAFENTPLMVDGVLYFATQTGVAHALDAETGKQLWAFDPFGEAGAKLRPVPNRGVAYWEGKSPAPCGGGSEDGDRRIFYATPDARLFALDAATGKPCKEFGNGGAIDLREGIASKWPTPQYDLTSPPAIYKDLIIVGSEVQEYPSRGPSGAVRAFDVRTGKLAWTFDTVPKPGQVGHDTWEGDGWKDRSGTNVWGPTSVDIEHGIVFLPVGSPSYDFYGADRKGKCLFGNSLLAVNAETGQLIWYYQFVHHDLWDIDLPAQPSLVTLRRGGREIPAVVVVGKSGFVFVLNRLTGQPLFPIEERPVPQSHLPGEATWPTQPFPTKPPPLARILVTRDDLTSVTPESRQYCMANFGSILPGRIFNPWGLTVSLEMPGTMGGTDWGGASFDPSSGYLFVNVTELGAVGEMKPQPPGSPEAYVRGGEWGGYARFWDDHQYPCQKPPWGTMNAVDLNTGDIAWRVPLGVVDALKAKGVPQTGIYNLGGSVVTAGGLVFIGAAADRRFRAFDAQTGKELWVTKLEANGYATPLTYLGKKTGKQFVVIAVGPAVRFGTGTSAPTVLAAYTLFPKGESSPAQRRFEAQMRLQAIARTVPGGPGSEPPAATPPPPAPVEPIPFSHRVHASSGMKCDHCHEVPKTGEPMHVPNAKECLICHQTIGKESPAVQKLAQLEKEGQEISWVRVYKLPEFVFFNHLKHSDARVGCQVCHGAVEDGDVLRQEKDISMVSCVNCHKLRKASVSCGDCHNIGY
;
A
#
# COMPACT_ATOMS: atom_id res chain seq x y z
N MET A 1 95.83 -14.39 35.11
CA MET A 1 95.49 -15.82 34.99
C MET A 1 94.00 -15.94 34.69
N THR A 2 93.68 -16.51 33.51
CA THR A 2 92.42 -17.17 33.10
C THR A 2 91.09 -16.43 33.31
N PHE A 3 90.51 -15.74 32.31
CA PHE A 3 89.65 -16.29 31.23
C PHE A 3 88.58 -17.29 31.70
N SER A 4 87.30 -16.93 31.51
CA SER A 4 86.35 -17.66 30.62
C SER A 4 84.90 -17.82 31.16
N MET A 5 83.95 -17.30 30.38
CA MET A 5 82.63 -17.89 30.09
C MET A 5 81.61 -18.14 31.22
N ARG A 6 81.05 -17.08 31.83
CA ARG A 6 79.66 -17.15 32.37
C ARG A 6 78.84 -15.87 32.18
N TRP A 7 79.34 -14.97 31.34
CA TRP A 7 78.71 -13.74 30.90
C TRP A 7 77.62 -13.98 29.82
N GLU A 8 77.57 -15.18 29.22
CA GLU A 8 76.70 -15.44 28.06
C GLU A 8 75.27 -15.90 28.36
N ARG A 9 74.90 -16.46 29.52
CA ARG A 9 73.56 -17.09 29.65
C ARG A 9 72.53 -16.36 30.52
N ARG A 10 72.94 -15.45 31.42
CA ARG A 10 71.98 -14.71 32.25
C ARG A 10 71.47 -13.43 31.58
N PHE A 11 72.30 -12.75 30.80
CA PHE A 11 71.89 -11.55 30.07
C PHE A 11 70.93 -11.90 28.91
N MET A 12 71.20 -12.97 28.16
CA MET A 12 70.30 -13.45 27.09
C MET A 12 68.91 -13.88 27.58
N ARG A 13 68.80 -14.37 28.83
CA ARG A 13 67.49 -14.71 29.42
C ARG A 13 66.69 -13.48 29.82
N GLN A 14 67.34 -12.38 30.21
CA GLN A 14 66.66 -11.14 30.59
C GLN A 14 66.27 -10.28 29.38
N THR A 15 67.02 -10.35 28.28
CA THR A 15 66.62 -9.72 27.00
C THR A 15 65.46 -10.46 26.31
N LEU A 16 65.24 -11.76 26.60
CA LEU A 16 64.05 -12.49 26.15
C LEU A 16 62.74 -11.96 26.77
N TYR A 17 62.82 -11.33 27.95
CA TYR A 17 61.68 -10.62 28.56
C TYR A 17 61.37 -9.28 27.87
N ILE A 18 62.30 -8.75 27.07
CA ILE A 18 62.18 -7.46 26.36
C ILE A 18 61.62 -7.66 24.93
N LEU A 19 61.61 -8.88 24.38
CA LEU A 19 61.31 -9.11 22.96
C LEU A 19 59.97 -9.75 22.60
N MET A 20 59.20 -10.34 23.52
CA MET A 20 57.84 -10.76 23.13
C MET A 20 56.77 -10.62 24.22
N PHE A 21 57.11 -9.78 25.19
CA PHE A 21 56.20 -8.86 25.83
C PHE A 21 55.97 -7.64 24.85
N LEU A 22 55.90 -7.77 23.51
CA LEU A 22 54.71 -8.15 22.69
C LEU A 22 53.57 -8.89 23.40
N PHE A 23 53.32 -8.74 24.70
CA PHE A 23 52.45 -7.67 25.19
C PHE A 23 51.99 -6.68 24.11
N VAL A 24 50.68 -6.69 23.94
CA VAL A 24 49.84 -5.65 23.30
C VAL A 24 49.48 -5.86 21.82
N ALA A 25 50.28 -6.52 20.98
CA ALA A 25 49.96 -6.62 19.55
C ALA A 25 48.88 -7.66 19.14
N CYS A 26 48.56 -8.65 19.98
CA CYS A 26 47.53 -9.66 19.66
C CYS A 26 46.49 -9.83 20.76
N GLY A 27 46.38 -8.86 21.67
CA GLY A 27 45.19 -8.73 22.50
C GLY A 27 44.03 -8.28 21.62
N LEU A 28 43.21 -9.24 21.19
CA LEU A 28 41.77 -9.04 21.03
C LEU A 28 41.39 -7.72 20.34
N VAL A 29 41.71 -7.58 19.04
CA VAL A 29 40.88 -6.70 18.20
C VAL A 29 39.56 -7.43 17.97
N LEU A 30 38.75 -7.51 19.02
CA LEU A 30 37.30 -7.42 18.90
C LEU A 30 37.06 -6.01 18.37
N GLY A 31 37.21 -5.85 17.05
CA GLY A 31 36.72 -4.68 16.35
C GLY A 31 35.20 -4.69 16.44
N GLN A 32 34.65 -4.28 17.59
CA GLN A 32 33.39 -3.56 17.57
C GLN A 32 33.71 -2.25 16.85
N THR A 33 33.60 -2.27 15.52
CA THR A 33 33.43 -1.05 14.75
C THR A 33 32.30 -0.30 15.44
N ALA A 34 32.59 0.92 15.92
CA ALA A 34 31.52 1.82 16.31
C ALA A 34 30.53 1.87 15.14
N PRO A 35 29.21 1.81 15.40
CA PRO A 35 28.23 1.87 14.31
C PRO A 35 28.52 3.10 13.47
N ASP A 36 28.52 2.94 12.15
CA ASP A 36 28.68 4.08 11.25
C ASP A 36 27.51 5.05 11.50
N SER A 37 27.73 6.34 11.28
CA SER A 37 26.66 7.33 11.38
C SER A 37 25.43 6.95 10.52
N HIS A 38 25.66 6.23 9.42
CA HIS A 38 24.65 5.64 8.54
C HIS A 38 23.77 4.57 9.21
N ASP A 39 24.29 3.83 10.20
CA ASP A 39 23.55 2.77 10.88
C ASP A 39 22.37 3.30 11.70
N PHE A 40 22.42 4.58 12.05
CA PHE A 40 21.38 5.30 12.79
C PHE A 40 20.37 6.02 11.87
N GLU A 41 20.58 5.95 10.56
CA GLU A 41 19.71 6.48 9.51
C GLU A 41 18.81 5.37 8.92
N TRP A 42 17.97 5.73 7.94
CA TRP A 42 17.16 4.78 7.17
C TRP A 42 17.26 5.14 5.68
N ARG A 43 18.40 4.80 5.08
CA ARG A 43 18.83 5.30 3.75
C ARG A 43 18.31 4.46 2.59
N SER A 44 17.71 3.31 2.87
CA SER A 44 17.12 2.39 1.90
C SER A 44 15.78 1.90 2.42
N TYR A 45 14.89 1.48 1.52
CA TYR A 45 13.55 1.00 1.87
C TYR A 45 13.58 -0.02 3.03
N GLY A 46 14.52 -0.97 2.97
CA GLY A 46 14.69 -2.01 3.98
C GLY A 46 15.75 -1.73 5.06
N HIS A 47 16.04 -0.46 5.39
CA HIS A 47 17.21 0.03 6.16
C HIS A 47 18.53 -0.09 5.39
N ASP A 48 18.80 -1.28 4.84
CA ASP A 48 19.96 -1.59 4.00
C ASP A 48 19.52 -2.05 2.58
N PRO A 49 20.42 -2.02 1.59
CA PRO A 49 20.12 -2.48 0.22
C PRO A 49 19.73 -3.97 0.12
N GLY A 50 20.11 -4.79 1.10
CA GLY A 50 19.75 -6.20 1.19
C GLY A 50 18.38 -6.46 1.81
N GLY A 51 17.71 -5.46 2.38
CA GLY A 51 16.34 -5.60 2.85
C GLY A 51 16.18 -6.39 4.15
N MET A 52 17.12 -6.27 5.10
CA MET A 52 16.98 -6.95 6.40
C MET A 52 15.91 -6.31 7.29
N ARG A 53 15.63 -5.01 7.11
CA ARG A 53 14.69 -4.23 7.94
C ARG A 53 15.02 -4.30 9.43
N PHE A 54 16.32 -4.31 9.72
CA PHE A 54 16.88 -4.33 11.06
C PHE A 54 17.49 -2.98 11.39
N SER A 55 17.17 -2.43 12.57
CA SER A 55 17.89 -1.27 13.09
C SER A 55 18.77 -1.65 14.28
N PRO A 56 20.04 -1.23 14.32
CA PRO A 56 20.90 -1.43 15.48
C PRO A 56 20.55 -0.52 16.67
N LEU A 57 19.56 0.37 16.52
CA LEU A 57 19.09 1.24 17.58
C LEU A 57 18.38 0.46 18.70
N LYS A 58 18.70 0.82 19.94
CA LYS A 58 18.21 0.15 21.16
C LYS A 58 17.72 1.09 22.26
N GLN A 59 17.56 2.38 21.94
CA GLN A 59 17.08 3.37 22.91
C GLN A 59 15.63 3.04 23.31
N ILE A 60 14.78 2.72 22.34
CA ILE A 60 13.48 2.09 22.56
C ILE A 60 13.69 0.58 22.66
N ASN A 61 13.26 -0.01 23.76
CA ASN A 61 13.46 -1.42 24.06
C ASN A 61 12.32 -1.99 24.92
N ARG A 62 12.38 -3.29 25.20
CA ARG A 62 11.37 -4.05 25.96
C ARG A 62 10.94 -3.41 27.28
N THR A 63 11.82 -2.67 27.95
CA THR A 63 11.56 -2.11 29.29
C THR A 63 10.86 -0.76 29.25
N ASN A 64 10.96 -0.02 28.14
CA ASN A 64 10.49 1.36 28.05
C ASN A 64 9.52 1.63 26.91
N VAL A 65 9.27 0.67 26.02
CA VAL A 65 8.35 0.82 24.86
C VAL A 65 6.94 1.30 25.24
N GLN A 66 6.48 0.98 26.45
CA GLN A 66 5.20 1.45 26.99
C GLN A 66 5.12 2.99 27.16
N GLN A 67 6.25 3.68 27.10
CA GLN A 67 6.35 5.15 27.18
C GLN A 67 6.34 5.81 25.79
N LEU A 68 6.20 5.04 24.72
CA LEU A 68 6.07 5.58 23.38
C LEU A 68 4.79 6.40 23.24
N GLN A 69 4.96 7.61 22.74
CA GLN A 69 3.87 8.50 22.39
C GLN A 69 4.17 9.20 21.07
N ARG A 70 3.11 9.66 20.41
CA ARG A 70 3.23 10.38 19.16
C ARG A 70 4.03 11.67 19.37
N ALA A 71 5.13 11.85 18.65
CA ALA A 71 5.98 13.03 18.74
C ALA A 71 5.45 14.17 17.86
N TRP A 72 5.09 13.83 16.62
CA TRP A 72 4.54 14.73 15.62
C TRP A 72 3.70 13.96 14.60
N THR A 73 2.87 14.70 13.86
CA THR A 73 2.08 14.21 12.73
C THR A 73 2.26 15.18 11.57
N PHE A 74 2.45 14.64 10.37
CA PHE A 74 2.35 15.40 9.12
C PHE A 74 1.10 14.97 8.38
N ASP A 75 0.16 15.89 8.20
CA ASP A 75 -1.04 15.67 7.39
C ASP A 75 -0.68 15.82 5.90
N VAL A 76 -0.87 14.74 5.13
CA VAL A 76 -0.70 14.81 3.68
C VAL A 76 -1.86 15.62 3.10
N PRO A 77 -1.60 16.68 2.32
CA PRO A 77 -2.66 17.50 1.74
C PRO A 77 -3.65 16.66 0.93
N THR A 78 -4.94 16.93 1.12
CA THR A 78 -6.02 16.29 0.36
C THR A 78 -5.95 16.72 -1.09
N THR A 79 -6.09 15.78 -2.01
CA THR A 79 -6.22 16.07 -3.43
C THR A 79 -7.68 16.10 -3.85
N SER A 80 -8.01 16.83 -4.91
CA SER A 80 -9.33 16.75 -5.58
C SER A 80 -9.57 15.39 -6.26
N ASN A 81 -8.53 14.56 -6.34
CA ASN A 81 -8.63 13.18 -6.77
C ASN A 81 -9.43 12.35 -5.74
N SER A 82 -10.57 11.79 -6.16
CA SER A 82 -11.46 11.00 -5.32
C SER A 82 -11.08 9.52 -5.24
N TRP A 83 -10.08 9.08 -6.00
CA TRP A 83 -9.63 7.69 -6.02
C TRP A 83 -8.71 7.42 -4.82
N ILE A 84 -8.85 6.25 -4.19
CA ILE A 84 -8.15 5.92 -2.95
C ILE A 84 -7.30 4.69 -3.16
N GLU A 85 -5.99 4.89 -3.06
CA GLU A 85 -5.00 3.81 -2.96
C GLU A 85 -4.40 3.76 -1.56
N ALA A 86 -3.93 2.59 -1.14
CA ALA A 86 -3.29 2.44 0.16
C ALA A 86 -2.01 3.30 0.26
N PHE A 87 -1.79 3.94 1.42
CA PHE A 87 -0.56 4.70 1.65
C PHE A 87 0.56 3.78 2.11
N GLU A 88 1.16 3.06 1.16
CA GLU A 88 2.13 1.98 1.40
C GLU A 88 3.56 2.48 1.68
N ASN A 89 3.75 3.79 1.80
CA ASN A 89 5.05 4.42 1.78
C ASN A 89 5.88 4.13 3.05
N THR A 90 7.15 3.73 2.84
CA THR A 90 8.21 3.78 3.85
C THR A 90 9.14 4.94 3.51
N PRO A 91 9.12 6.06 4.26
CA PRO A 91 10.03 7.17 4.01
C PRO A 91 11.51 6.75 4.13
N LEU A 92 12.41 7.56 3.58
CA LEU A 92 13.83 7.48 3.89
C LEU A 92 14.21 8.56 4.89
N MET A 93 15.04 8.25 5.89
CA MET A 93 15.66 9.25 6.75
C MET A 93 17.14 9.34 6.40
N VAL A 94 17.57 10.48 5.88
CA VAL A 94 18.98 10.78 5.56
C VAL A 94 19.30 12.17 6.08
N ASP A 95 20.38 12.31 6.84
CA ASP A 95 20.85 13.59 7.35
C ASP A 95 19.81 14.44 8.11
N GLY A 96 18.90 13.78 8.84
CA GLY A 96 17.86 14.45 9.61
C GLY A 96 16.67 14.94 8.76
N VAL A 97 16.57 14.50 7.51
CA VAL A 97 15.45 14.79 6.60
C VAL A 97 14.73 13.50 6.26
N LEU A 98 13.39 13.52 6.34
CA LEU A 98 12.52 12.45 5.86
C LEU A 98 12.06 12.73 4.44
N TYR A 99 12.27 11.78 3.53
CA TYR A 99 11.87 11.86 2.12
C TYR A 99 10.82 10.80 1.80
N PHE A 100 9.73 11.19 1.15
CA PHE A 100 8.68 10.27 0.70
C PHE A 100 7.90 10.82 -0.48
N ALA A 101 7.09 9.97 -1.11
CA ALA A 101 6.16 10.33 -2.17
C ALA A 101 4.76 9.76 -1.90
N THR A 102 3.73 10.47 -2.34
CA THR A 102 2.33 10.08 -2.19
C THR A 102 1.85 9.27 -3.39
N GLN A 103 0.70 8.60 -3.25
CA GLN A 103 0.04 7.85 -4.33
C GLN A 103 -0.38 8.75 -5.52
N THR A 104 -0.45 10.06 -5.29
CA THR A 104 -0.79 11.08 -6.29
C THR A 104 0.45 11.66 -6.99
N GLY A 105 1.66 11.21 -6.64
CA GLY A 105 2.91 11.59 -7.30
C GLY A 105 3.58 12.85 -6.73
N VAL A 106 3.16 13.33 -5.55
CA VAL A 106 3.80 14.47 -4.88
C VAL A 106 4.92 13.96 -3.98
N ALA A 107 6.13 14.46 -4.18
CA ALA A 107 7.27 14.17 -3.32
C ALA A 107 7.40 15.23 -2.22
N HIS A 108 7.78 14.81 -1.01
CA HIS A 108 7.93 15.67 0.15
C HIS A 108 9.27 15.44 0.85
N ALA A 109 9.81 16.50 1.44
CA ALA A 109 10.85 16.42 2.45
C ALA A 109 10.41 17.10 3.75
N LEU A 110 10.63 16.43 4.87
CA LEU A 110 10.30 16.93 6.21
C LEU A 110 11.55 16.95 7.10
N ASP A 111 11.63 17.90 8.02
CA ASP A 111 12.55 17.78 9.16
C ASP A 111 12.15 16.56 9.99
N ALA A 112 13.06 15.61 10.17
CA ALA A 112 12.75 14.31 10.75
C ALA A 112 12.33 14.39 12.22
N GLU A 113 12.70 15.42 12.96
CA GLU A 113 12.42 15.50 14.40
C GLU A 113 11.15 16.28 14.70
N THR A 114 10.69 17.12 13.77
CA THR A 114 9.53 18.00 13.95
C THR A 114 8.37 17.71 13.01
N GLY A 115 8.59 16.98 11.91
CA GLY A 115 7.60 16.76 10.85
C GLY A 115 7.31 18.00 10.01
N LYS A 116 8.08 19.09 10.17
CA LYS A 116 7.89 20.33 9.40
C LYS A 116 8.33 20.12 7.96
N GLN A 117 7.46 20.44 7.00
CA GLN A 117 7.81 20.40 5.58
C GLN A 117 8.93 21.38 5.24
N LEU A 118 9.97 20.87 4.59
CA LEU A 118 11.10 21.60 4.04
C LEU A 118 10.82 22.00 2.59
N TRP A 119 10.37 21.03 1.79
CA TRP A 119 9.92 21.24 0.41
C TRP A 119 8.87 20.20 0.02
N ALA A 120 8.11 20.53 -1.03
CA ALA A 120 7.25 19.58 -1.75
C ALA A 120 7.43 19.81 -3.26
N PHE A 121 7.40 18.73 -4.03
CA PHE A 121 7.47 18.76 -5.48
C PHE A 121 6.22 18.08 -6.04
N ASP A 122 5.39 18.88 -6.70
CA ASP A 122 4.18 18.44 -7.41
C ASP A 122 4.39 18.66 -8.92
N PRO A 123 4.62 17.60 -9.71
CA PRO A 123 4.83 17.72 -11.15
C PRO A 123 3.55 17.94 -11.96
N PHE A 124 2.38 17.94 -11.33
CA PHE A 124 1.08 17.96 -12.02
C PHE A 124 0.21 19.17 -11.68
N GLY A 125 0.29 19.67 -10.44
CA GLY A 125 -0.65 20.68 -9.95
C GLY A 125 -2.10 20.24 -10.15
N GLU A 126 -2.95 21.12 -10.66
CA GLU A 126 -4.38 20.83 -10.89
C GLU A 126 -4.63 19.68 -11.86
N ALA A 127 -3.70 19.40 -12.79
CA ALA A 127 -3.85 18.31 -13.74
C ALA A 127 -3.83 16.93 -13.05
N GLY A 128 -3.23 16.84 -11.85
CA GLY A 128 -3.15 15.61 -11.07
C GLY A 128 -4.51 15.04 -10.63
N ALA A 129 -5.56 15.86 -10.64
CA ALA A 129 -6.92 15.44 -10.32
C ALA A 129 -7.47 14.36 -11.27
N LYS A 130 -6.94 14.29 -12.50
CA LYS A 130 -7.38 13.35 -13.55
C LYS A 130 -6.53 12.09 -13.62
N LEU A 131 -5.39 12.05 -12.94
CA LEU A 131 -4.50 10.91 -12.97
C LEU A 131 -5.00 9.84 -12.00
N ARG A 132 -4.97 8.57 -12.40
CA ARG A 132 -5.25 7.47 -11.48
C ARG A 132 -4.13 7.42 -10.44
N PRO A 133 -4.40 7.47 -9.12
CA PRO A 133 -3.39 7.25 -8.11
C PRO A 133 -2.76 5.86 -8.25
N VAL A 134 -1.48 5.76 -7.93
CA VAL A 134 -0.70 4.52 -7.99
C VAL A 134 -0.14 4.26 -6.60
N PRO A 135 -0.23 3.04 -6.05
CA PRO A 135 0.45 2.71 -4.80
C PRO A 135 1.93 3.10 -4.87
N ASN A 136 2.44 3.83 -3.87
CA ASN A 136 3.83 4.25 -3.82
C ASN A 136 4.47 3.80 -2.50
N ARG A 137 5.46 2.91 -2.59
CA ARG A 137 6.11 2.31 -1.41
C ARG A 137 7.31 3.08 -0.88
N GLY A 138 7.78 4.11 -1.58
CA GLY A 138 8.97 4.84 -1.18
C GLY A 138 9.63 5.64 -2.28
N VAL A 139 10.76 6.23 -1.91
CA VAL A 139 11.71 6.87 -2.81
C VAL A 139 13.07 6.17 -2.68
N ALA A 140 13.98 6.42 -3.61
CA ALA A 140 15.37 5.99 -3.52
C ALA A 140 16.28 7.21 -3.29
N TYR A 141 17.37 7.01 -2.55
CA TYR A 141 18.39 8.02 -2.31
C TYR A 141 19.70 7.58 -2.96
N TRP A 142 20.38 8.51 -3.60
CA TRP A 142 21.75 8.32 -4.10
C TRP A 142 22.61 9.49 -3.64
N GLU A 143 23.85 9.18 -3.30
CA GLU A 143 24.90 10.17 -3.12
C GLU A 143 26.17 9.74 -3.81
N GLY A 144 26.88 10.70 -4.36
CA GLY A 144 28.15 10.42 -4.98
C GLY A 144 28.70 11.61 -5.75
N LYS A 145 29.72 11.32 -6.54
CA LYS A 145 30.38 12.34 -7.36
C LYS A 145 29.56 12.61 -8.61
N SER A 146 29.40 13.86 -9.00
CA SER A 146 28.78 14.23 -10.29
C SER A 146 29.49 15.43 -10.90
N PRO A 147 29.97 15.35 -12.16
CA PRO A 147 30.53 16.50 -12.88
C PRO A 147 29.51 17.62 -13.12
N ALA A 148 28.22 17.31 -13.04
CA ALA A 148 27.13 18.25 -13.09
C ALA A 148 26.18 17.95 -11.93
N PRO A 149 26.51 18.44 -10.72
CA PRO A 149 25.76 18.15 -9.51
C PRO A 149 24.37 18.76 -9.57
N CYS A 150 23.38 18.02 -9.08
CA CYS A 150 22.01 18.49 -9.04
C CYS A 150 21.92 19.80 -8.23
N GLY A 151 21.12 20.76 -8.73
CA GLY A 151 20.93 22.05 -8.06
C GLY A 151 22.18 22.96 -7.98
N GLY A 152 23.28 22.62 -8.67
CA GLY A 152 24.52 23.40 -8.65
C GLY A 152 25.37 23.21 -7.39
N GLY A 153 25.23 22.06 -6.72
CA GLY A 153 26.01 21.68 -5.53
C GLY A 153 27.50 21.41 -5.81
N SER A 154 28.20 20.80 -4.86
CA SER A 154 29.60 20.38 -5.06
C SER A 154 29.70 19.08 -5.85
N GLU A 155 30.71 18.97 -6.72
CA GLU A 155 30.96 17.76 -7.52
C GLU A 155 31.18 16.49 -6.68
N ASP A 156 31.70 16.60 -5.45
CA ASP A 156 32.04 15.47 -4.60
C ASP A 156 30.91 15.01 -3.65
N GLY A 157 29.71 15.60 -3.75
CA GLY A 157 28.62 15.36 -2.79
C GLY A 157 27.23 15.64 -3.36
N ASP A 158 26.99 15.25 -4.61
CA ASP A 158 25.67 15.32 -5.23
C ASP A 158 24.73 14.33 -4.54
N ARG A 159 23.53 14.79 -4.18
CA ARG A 159 22.55 14.02 -3.41
C ARG A 159 21.20 14.11 -4.09
N ARG A 160 20.67 12.95 -4.48
CA ARG A 160 19.48 12.86 -5.32
C ARG A 160 18.43 11.97 -4.70
N ILE A 161 17.17 12.36 -4.87
CA ILE A 161 16.00 11.55 -4.58
C ILE A 161 15.38 11.11 -5.89
N PHE A 162 15.12 9.80 -6.03
CA PHE A 162 14.46 9.22 -7.19
C PHE A 162 13.12 8.61 -6.83
N TYR A 163 12.11 8.88 -7.64
CA TYR A 163 10.80 8.27 -7.51
C TYR A 163 10.03 8.35 -8.83
N ALA A 164 9.08 7.45 -9.02
CA ALA A 164 8.19 7.47 -10.17
C ALA A 164 6.85 8.11 -9.84
N THR A 165 6.31 8.83 -10.82
CA THR A 165 5.00 9.45 -10.76
C THR A 165 3.93 8.58 -11.43
N PRO A 166 2.61 8.83 -11.19
CA PRO A 166 1.52 8.04 -11.76
C PRO A 166 1.45 7.95 -13.28
N ASP A 167 2.13 8.86 -14.00
CA ASP A 167 2.27 8.82 -15.46
C ASP A 167 3.54 8.09 -15.93
N ALA A 168 4.18 7.32 -15.04
CA ALA A 168 5.39 6.53 -15.28
C ALA A 168 6.65 7.34 -15.63
N ARG A 169 6.72 8.62 -15.25
CA ARG A 169 7.99 9.36 -15.29
C ARG A 169 8.82 9.07 -14.04
N LEU A 170 10.09 8.70 -14.22
CA LEU A 170 11.06 8.61 -13.13
C LEU A 170 11.77 9.96 -13.00
N PHE A 171 11.58 10.63 -11.87
CA PHE A 171 12.22 11.92 -11.57
C PHE A 171 13.51 11.73 -10.78
N ALA A 172 14.46 12.64 -11.02
CA ALA A 172 15.61 12.88 -10.17
C ALA A 172 15.47 14.27 -9.54
N LEU A 173 15.43 14.35 -8.22
CA LEU A 173 15.29 15.60 -7.48
C LEU A 173 16.54 15.88 -6.64
N ASP A 174 16.93 17.15 -6.55
CA ASP A 174 17.91 17.60 -5.56
C ASP A 174 17.38 17.34 -4.14
N ALA A 175 18.13 16.62 -3.31
CA ALA A 175 17.67 16.24 -1.98
C ALA A 175 17.43 17.45 -1.04
N ALA A 176 18.13 18.56 -1.27
CA ALA A 176 18.01 19.75 -0.41
C ALA A 176 16.82 20.65 -0.79
N THR A 177 16.50 20.76 -2.07
CA THR A 177 15.55 21.75 -2.60
C THR A 177 14.30 21.15 -3.25
N GLY A 178 14.31 19.85 -3.58
CA GLY A 178 13.23 19.17 -4.30
C GLY A 178 13.11 19.56 -5.77
N LYS A 179 14.06 20.33 -6.31
CA LYS A 179 14.05 20.75 -7.72
C LYS A 179 14.53 19.61 -8.62
N PRO A 180 13.94 19.42 -9.82
CA PRO A 180 14.42 18.43 -10.77
C PRO A 180 15.87 18.67 -11.21
N CYS A 181 16.66 17.59 -11.25
CA CYS A 181 18.04 17.58 -11.73
C CYS A 181 18.05 17.68 -13.26
N LYS A 182 18.24 18.88 -13.83
CA LYS A 182 18.05 19.15 -15.27
C LYS A 182 18.83 18.22 -16.20
N GLU A 183 19.96 17.71 -15.73
CA GLU A 183 20.86 16.82 -16.46
C GLU A 183 20.34 15.38 -16.57
N PHE A 184 19.33 15.01 -15.77
CA PHE A 184 18.71 13.70 -15.80
C PHE A 184 17.56 13.67 -16.81
N GLY A 185 17.72 12.86 -17.86
CA GLY A 185 16.71 12.70 -18.89
C GLY A 185 16.32 14.02 -19.57
N ASN A 186 15.01 14.23 -19.70
CA ASN A 186 14.44 15.45 -20.23
C ASN A 186 13.97 16.37 -19.08
N GLY A 187 14.81 17.31 -18.68
CA GLY A 187 14.45 18.32 -17.68
C GLY A 187 14.28 17.77 -16.26
N GLY A 188 14.94 16.66 -15.94
CA GLY A 188 14.91 16.01 -14.63
C GLY A 188 14.05 14.76 -14.53
N ALA A 189 13.52 14.26 -15.65
CA ALA A 189 12.79 13.00 -15.69
C ALA A 189 13.06 12.19 -16.96
N ILE A 190 12.90 10.88 -16.85
CA ILE A 190 12.78 9.96 -17.99
C ILE A 190 11.37 9.35 -18.03
N ASP A 191 10.85 9.13 -19.23
CA ASP A 191 9.60 8.37 -19.42
C ASP A 191 9.91 6.88 -19.43
N LEU A 192 9.45 6.15 -18.41
CA LEU A 192 9.68 4.71 -18.34
C LEU A 192 8.89 3.95 -19.43
N ARG A 193 7.87 4.54 -20.05
CA ARG A 193 7.12 3.87 -21.13
C ARG A 193 7.91 3.80 -22.43
N GLU A 194 8.88 4.69 -22.62
CA GLU A 194 9.67 4.76 -23.85
C GLU A 194 10.44 3.46 -24.10
N GLY A 195 10.30 2.91 -25.32
CA GLY A 195 10.97 1.68 -25.76
C GLY A 195 10.38 0.37 -25.22
N ILE A 196 9.45 0.41 -24.26
CA ILE A 196 8.81 -0.78 -23.66
C ILE A 196 7.29 -0.80 -23.88
N ALA A 197 6.61 0.30 -23.56
CA ALA A 197 5.16 0.41 -23.62
C ALA A 197 4.67 1.29 -24.79
N SER A 198 5.55 1.74 -25.68
CA SER A 198 5.19 2.65 -26.79
C SER A 198 4.15 2.06 -27.76
N LYS A 199 4.12 0.73 -27.93
CA LYS A 199 3.08 0.03 -28.71
C LYS A 199 1.73 -0.05 -27.99
N TRP A 200 1.71 0.28 -26.70
CA TRP A 200 0.65 0.04 -25.75
C TRP A 200 0.33 1.35 -25.00
N PRO A 201 -0.25 2.36 -25.66
CA PRO A 201 -0.42 3.69 -25.06
C PRO A 201 -1.45 3.72 -23.92
N THR A 202 -2.43 2.81 -23.93
CA THR A 202 -3.52 2.75 -22.94
C THR A 202 -3.32 1.74 -21.81
N PRO A 203 -2.71 0.55 -22.04
CA PRO A 203 -2.31 -0.36 -20.98
C PRO A 203 -1.58 0.24 -19.78
N GLN A 204 -1.84 -0.35 -18.61
CA GLN A 204 -1.17 -0.07 -17.36
C GLN A 204 0.33 -0.32 -17.49
N TYR A 205 1.12 0.65 -17.03
CA TYR A 205 2.56 0.52 -16.81
C TYR A 205 2.93 1.53 -15.74
N ASP A 206 3.12 1.05 -14.53
CA ASP A 206 3.39 1.88 -13.36
C ASP A 206 4.69 1.42 -12.67
N LEU A 207 5.17 2.20 -11.71
CA LEU A 207 6.24 1.78 -10.80
C LEU A 207 5.77 2.03 -9.36
N THR A 208 5.37 0.95 -8.68
CA THR A 208 4.82 1.03 -7.32
C THR A 208 5.87 0.97 -6.21
N SER A 209 7.02 0.37 -6.49
CA SER A 209 8.13 0.23 -5.54
C SER A 209 9.29 1.18 -5.85
N PRO A 210 10.04 1.65 -4.83
CA PRO A 210 11.19 2.51 -5.06
C PRO A 210 12.24 1.80 -5.92
N PRO A 211 12.97 2.53 -6.79
CA PRO A 211 14.10 1.97 -7.52
C PRO A 211 15.18 1.41 -6.60
N ALA A 212 15.90 0.40 -7.06
CA ALA A 212 17.15 -0.01 -6.41
C ALA A 212 18.32 0.82 -6.92
N ILE A 213 19.28 1.09 -6.03
CA ILE A 213 20.51 1.80 -6.34
C ILE A 213 21.69 0.84 -6.21
N TYR A 214 22.51 0.76 -7.25
CA TYR A 214 23.80 0.07 -7.21
C TYR A 214 24.85 0.96 -7.85
N LYS A 215 25.81 1.45 -7.03
CA LYS A 215 26.80 2.45 -7.45
C LYS A 215 26.11 3.64 -8.13
N ASP A 216 26.30 3.77 -9.44
CA ASP A 216 25.79 4.86 -10.27
C ASP A 216 24.62 4.43 -11.17
N LEU A 217 23.96 3.32 -10.83
CA LEU A 217 22.81 2.79 -11.56
C LEU A 217 21.55 2.83 -10.72
N ILE A 218 20.46 3.23 -11.37
CA ILE A 218 19.08 3.10 -10.92
C ILE A 218 18.45 1.91 -11.62
N ILE A 219 17.98 0.92 -10.88
CA ILE A 219 17.39 -0.31 -11.42
C ILE A 219 15.90 -0.30 -11.10
N VAL A 220 15.07 -0.38 -12.14
CA VAL A 220 13.61 -0.30 -12.05
C VAL A 220 12.93 -1.49 -12.70
N GLY A 221 11.93 -2.04 -12.01
CA GLY A 221 10.94 -2.94 -12.57
C GLY A 221 9.69 -2.20 -13.03
N SER A 222 8.53 -2.83 -12.91
CA SER A 222 7.23 -2.23 -13.22
C SER A 222 6.07 -3.03 -12.63
N GLU A 223 4.92 -2.37 -12.49
CA GLU A 223 3.60 -3.00 -12.48
C GLU A 223 3.02 -2.90 -13.89
N VAL A 224 2.51 -4.00 -14.43
CA VAL A 224 1.87 -4.04 -15.75
C VAL A 224 0.48 -4.65 -15.60
N GLN A 225 -0.32 -4.62 -16.66
CA GLN A 225 -1.68 -5.14 -16.60
C GLN A 225 -1.72 -6.66 -16.33
N GLU A 226 -2.66 -7.09 -15.50
CA GLU A 226 -2.95 -8.52 -15.31
C GLU A 226 -3.98 -9.05 -16.32
N TYR A 227 -4.75 -8.17 -16.97
CA TYR A 227 -5.67 -8.52 -18.04
C TYR A 227 -5.82 -7.34 -19.01
N PRO A 228 -5.88 -7.58 -20.34
CA PRO A 228 -5.65 -8.84 -21.04
C PRO A 228 -4.23 -9.39 -20.90
N SER A 229 -4.02 -10.63 -21.36
CA SER A 229 -2.73 -11.31 -21.23
C SER A 229 -1.58 -10.73 -22.09
N ARG A 230 -1.93 -9.92 -23.09
CA ARG A 230 -0.98 -9.22 -23.98
C ARG A 230 -0.91 -7.73 -23.68
N GLY A 231 0.29 -7.18 -23.55
CA GLY A 231 0.50 -5.79 -23.16
C GLY A 231 1.97 -5.39 -23.06
N PRO A 232 2.27 -4.30 -22.33
CA PRO A 232 3.63 -3.88 -22.03
C PRO A 232 4.44 -5.00 -21.36
N SER A 233 5.73 -5.06 -21.72
CA SER A 233 6.68 -5.99 -21.09
C SER A 233 7.03 -5.56 -19.67
N GLY A 234 7.14 -6.53 -18.77
CA GLY A 234 7.64 -6.38 -17.40
C GLY A 234 9.16 -6.29 -17.27
N ALA A 235 9.89 -6.06 -18.38
CA ALA A 235 11.35 -6.03 -18.41
C ALA A 235 11.96 -5.05 -17.40
N VAL A 236 13.02 -5.50 -16.73
CA VAL A 236 13.79 -4.70 -15.77
C VAL A 236 14.85 -3.90 -16.49
N ARG A 237 15.03 -2.63 -16.14
CA ARG A 237 15.98 -1.73 -16.80
C ARG A 237 16.84 -1.00 -15.78
N ALA A 238 18.09 -0.76 -16.17
CA ALA A 238 18.99 0.09 -15.41
C ALA A 238 19.33 1.37 -16.17
N PHE A 239 19.41 2.47 -15.44
CA PHE A 239 19.72 3.80 -15.96
C PHE A 239 20.85 4.43 -15.16
N ASP A 240 21.70 5.21 -15.82
CA ASP A 240 22.70 6.02 -15.14
C ASP A 240 22.04 7.07 -14.24
N VAL A 241 22.43 7.12 -12.96
CA VAL A 241 21.85 8.02 -11.93
C VAL A 241 21.97 9.50 -12.27
N ARG A 242 22.94 9.87 -13.10
CA ARG A 242 23.25 11.27 -13.40
C ARG A 242 22.45 11.78 -14.59
N THR A 243 22.41 10.97 -15.63
CA THR A 243 21.94 11.33 -16.97
C THR A 243 20.61 10.70 -17.36
N GLY A 244 20.20 9.63 -16.68
CA GLY A 244 19.00 8.85 -17.05
C GLY A 244 19.17 8.02 -18.33
N LYS A 245 20.41 7.86 -18.84
CA LYS A 245 20.68 7.02 -20.01
C LYS A 245 20.52 5.54 -19.65
N LEU A 246 19.82 4.80 -20.51
CA LEU A 246 19.65 3.35 -20.38
C LEU A 246 21.02 2.65 -20.46
N ALA A 247 21.36 1.89 -19.42
CA ALA A 247 22.59 1.10 -19.33
C ALA A 247 22.37 -0.33 -19.81
N TRP A 248 21.32 -0.99 -19.32
CA TRP A 248 20.95 -2.35 -19.74
C TRP A 248 19.46 -2.62 -19.56
N THR A 249 18.99 -3.68 -20.22
CA THR A 249 17.62 -4.21 -20.10
C THR A 249 17.69 -5.72 -19.92
N PHE A 250 16.92 -6.25 -18.97
CA PHE A 250 16.71 -7.67 -18.77
C PHE A 250 15.27 -8.03 -19.16
N ASP A 251 15.11 -8.85 -20.21
CA ASP A 251 13.83 -9.36 -20.65
C ASP A 251 13.36 -10.50 -19.70
N THR A 252 12.34 -10.24 -18.89
CA THR A 252 11.77 -11.25 -17.97
C THR A 252 10.90 -12.29 -18.68
N VAL A 253 10.41 -11.96 -19.88
CA VAL A 253 9.91 -12.91 -20.88
C VAL A 253 11.01 -13.13 -21.92
N PRO A 254 11.72 -14.27 -21.90
CA PRO A 254 12.86 -14.51 -22.78
C PRO A 254 12.47 -14.57 -24.26
N LYS A 255 13.22 -13.81 -25.06
CA LYS A 255 13.15 -13.80 -26.53
C LYS A 255 13.87 -15.03 -27.12
N PRO A 256 13.62 -15.38 -28.39
CA PRO A 256 14.33 -16.46 -29.07
C PRO A 256 15.86 -16.35 -28.91
N GLY A 257 16.49 -17.44 -28.47
CA GLY A 257 17.93 -17.51 -28.20
C GLY A 257 18.36 -17.11 -26.78
N GLN A 258 17.45 -16.61 -25.95
CA GLN A 258 17.71 -16.34 -24.52
C GLN A 258 17.36 -17.56 -23.65
N VAL A 259 18.01 -17.67 -22.50
CA VAL A 259 17.75 -18.73 -21.51
C VAL A 259 16.29 -18.67 -21.04
N GLY A 260 15.61 -19.82 -21.01
CA GLY A 260 14.21 -19.93 -20.56
C GLY A 260 13.17 -19.78 -21.67
N HIS A 261 13.56 -19.35 -22.87
CA HIS A 261 12.65 -19.19 -24.01
C HIS A 261 11.97 -20.50 -24.43
N ASP A 262 12.71 -21.61 -24.36
CA ASP A 262 12.27 -22.97 -24.65
C ASP A 262 11.15 -23.47 -23.72
N THR A 263 10.88 -22.73 -22.62
CA THR A 263 9.79 -23.04 -21.70
C THR A 263 8.45 -22.40 -22.05
N TRP A 264 8.37 -21.67 -23.17
CA TRP A 264 7.15 -21.09 -23.71
C TRP A 264 6.76 -21.82 -25.00
N GLU A 265 5.57 -22.41 -25.03
CA GLU A 265 5.08 -23.09 -26.22
C GLU A 265 4.60 -22.07 -27.27
N GLY A 266 5.07 -22.23 -28.51
CA GLY A 266 4.64 -21.44 -29.66
C GLY A 266 4.82 -19.93 -29.45
N ASP A 267 3.71 -19.21 -29.52
CA ASP A 267 3.67 -17.75 -29.45
C ASP A 267 3.33 -17.21 -28.05
N GLY A 268 3.30 -18.08 -27.03
CA GLY A 268 2.90 -17.70 -25.67
C GLY A 268 3.77 -16.64 -24.99
N TRP A 269 4.98 -16.41 -25.50
CA TRP A 269 5.91 -15.37 -25.04
C TRP A 269 5.70 -14.00 -25.73
N LYS A 270 5.08 -13.97 -26.91
CA LYS A 270 5.00 -12.76 -27.74
C LYS A 270 4.06 -11.75 -27.12
N ASP A 271 4.56 -10.52 -26.95
CA ASP A 271 3.81 -9.39 -26.38
C ASP A 271 3.13 -9.70 -25.03
N ARG A 272 3.70 -10.65 -24.28
CA ARG A 272 3.18 -11.12 -22.99
C ARG A 272 3.33 -10.04 -21.92
N SER A 273 2.25 -9.77 -21.19
CA SER A 273 2.29 -8.98 -19.97
C SER A 273 2.47 -9.86 -18.72
N GLY A 274 2.46 -9.26 -17.53
CA GLY A 274 2.92 -9.89 -16.30
C GLY A 274 4.43 -10.14 -16.34
N THR A 275 4.91 -11.14 -15.60
CA THR A 275 6.35 -11.46 -15.39
C THR A 275 7.17 -10.22 -15.05
N ASN A 276 6.56 -9.30 -14.32
CA ASN A 276 7.09 -8.01 -13.97
C ASN A 276 7.66 -8.03 -12.56
N VAL A 277 8.45 -7.00 -12.23
CA VAL A 277 9.02 -6.83 -10.90
C VAL A 277 8.38 -5.59 -10.27
N TRP A 278 7.22 -5.78 -9.68
CA TRP A 278 6.47 -4.70 -9.03
C TRP A 278 6.83 -4.54 -7.55
N GLY A 279 7.35 -5.58 -6.91
CA GLY A 279 7.88 -5.55 -5.56
C GLY A 279 9.25 -4.84 -5.47
N PRO A 280 9.69 -4.41 -4.27
CA PRO A 280 11.03 -3.85 -4.09
C PRO A 280 12.10 -4.93 -4.35
N THR A 281 13.25 -4.52 -4.89
CA THR A 281 14.39 -5.41 -5.16
C THR A 281 15.47 -5.27 -4.09
N SER A 282 16.39 -6.24 -4.05
CA SER A 282 17.52 -6.22 -3.11
C SER A 282 18.84 -6.27 -3.84
N VAL A 283 19.86 -5.65 -3.25
CA VAL A 283 21.18 -5.50 -3.86
C VAL A 283 22.25 -5.99 -2.89
N ASP A 284 23.04 -6.97 -3.32
CA ASP A 284 24.30 -7.34 -2.68
C ASP A 284 25.39 -6.43 -3.27
N ILE A 285 25.66 -5.32 -2.56
CA ILE A 285 26.65 -4.32 -2.97
C ILE A 285 28.05 -4.93 -3.07
N GLU A 286 28.39 -5.85 -2.16
CA GLU A 286 29.72 -6.48 -2.09
C GLU A 286 30.00 -7.33 -3.33
N HIS A 287 29.01 -8.11 -3.78
CA HIS A 287 29.16 -9.04 -4.89
C HIS A 287 28.67 -8.48 -6.24
N GLY A 288 28.05 -7.31 -6.26
CA GLY A 288 27.52 -6.70 -7.47
C GLY A 288 26.32 -7.43 -8.05
N ILE A 289 25.42 -7.92 -7.19
CA ILE A 289 24.26 -8.73 -7.58
C ILE A 289 22.98 -8.00 -7.20
N VAL A 290 22.03 -7.92 -8.12
CA VAL A 290 20.64 -7.51 -7.82
C VAL A 290 19.71 -8.71 -7.92
N PHE A 291 18.78 -8.78 -6.95
CA PHE A 291 17.81 -9.85 -6.78
C PHE A 291 16.43 -9.34 -7.21
N LEU A 292 15.88 -9.95 -8.25
CA LEU A 292 14.63 -9.55 -8.90
C LEU A 292 13.54 -10.58 -8.59
N PRO A 293 12.54 -10.25 -7.74
CA PRO A 293 11.40 -11.12 -7.49
C PRO A 293 10.36 -10.93 -8.60
N VAL A 294 10.30 -11.87 -9.54
CA VAL A 294 9.44 -11.80 -10.73
C VAL A 294 8.05 -12.36 -10.43
N GLY A 295 7.00 -11.63 -10.83
CA GLY A 295 5.60 -12.01 -10.69
C GLY A 295 5.11 -13.06 -11.69
N SER A 296 3.80 -13.33 -11.67
CA SER A 296 3.13 -14.30 -12.53
C SER A 296 3.05 -13.87 -14.00
N PRO A 297 3.06 -14.80 -14.96
CA PRO A 297 2.70 -14.49 -16.34
C PRO A 297 1.21 -14.18 -16.49
N SER A 298 0.89 -13.05 -17.10
CA SER A 298 -0.50 -12.68 -17.39
C SER A 298 -1.04 -13.52 -18.56
N TYR A 299 -2.32 -13.93 -18.60
CA TYR A 299 -3.34 -13.72 -17.57
C TYR A 299 -3.16 -14.72 -16.43
N ASP A 300 -3.28 -14.26 -15.19
CA ASP A 300 -2.89 -15.05 -14.02
C ASP A 300 -3.75 -16.28 -13.79
N PHE A 301 -5.03 -16.27 -14.21
CA PHE A 301 -6.00 -17.31 -13.87
C PHE A 301 -6.36 -18.25 -15.02
N TYR A 302 -5.77 -18.06 -16.20
CA TYR A 302 -6.00 -18.93 -17.36
C TYR A 302 -4.74 -19.03 -18.25
N GLY A 303 -4.20 -20.23 -18.41
CA GLY A 303 -2.87 -20.45 -19.03
C GLY A 303 -2.87 -21.11 -20.41
N ALA A 304 -4.03 -21.22 -21.08
CA ALA A 304 -4.16 -22.00 -22.32
C ALA A 304 -3.32 -21.49 -23.50
N ASP A 305 -3.00 -20.19 -23.53
CA ASP A 305 -2.21 -19.54 -24.58
C ASP A 305 -0.70 -19.48 -24.25
N ARG A 306 -0.28 -19.98 -23.08
CA ARG A 306 1.10 -19.89 -22.58
C ARG A 306 1.61 -21.20 -21.95
N LYS A 307 1.38 -22.34 -22.59
CA LYS A 307 1.80 -23.64 -22.07
C LYS A 307 3.32 -23.73 -21.85
N GLY A 308 3.73 -24.53 -20.87
CA GLY A 308 5.12 -24.72 -20.45
C GLY A 308 5.42 -24.06 -19.09
N LYS A 309 6.69 -24.04 -18.66
CA LYS A 309 7.05 -23.46 -17.34
C LYS A 309 6.94 -21.94 -17.29
N CYS A 310 6.91 -21.27 -18.45
CA CYS A 310 6.81 -19.81 -18.55
C CYS A 310 7.93 -19.06 -17.83
N LEU A 311 9.20 -19.50 -17.95
CA LEU A 311 10.31 -18.79 -17.32
C LEU A 311 10.45 -17.38 -17.93
N PHE A 312 10.64 -16.31 -17.15
CA PHE A 312 11.02 -16.30 -15.74
C PHE A 312 9.88 -15.97 -14.75
N GLY A 313 8.62 -16.29 -15.09
CA GLY A 313 7.49 -16.08 -14.17
C GLY A 313 7.69 -16.77 -12.82
N ASN A 314 7.22 -16.12 -11.74
CA ASN A 314 7.27 -16.60 -10.35
C ASN A 314 8.69 -17.05 -9.92
N SER A 315 9.72 -16.32 -10.35
CA SER A 315 11.12 -16.67 -10.12
C SER A 315 11.87 -15.58 -9.37
N LEU A 316 12.86 -15.96 -8.56
CA LEU A 316 13.91 -15.07 -8.12
C LEU A 316 15.06 -15.14 -9.11
N LEU A 317 15.42 -13.99 -9.69
CA LEU A 317 16.60 -13.86 -10.54
C LEU A 317 17.70 -13.18 -9.77
N ALA A 318 18.92 -13.72 -9.84
CA ALA A 318 20.12 -13.02 -9.44
C ALA A 318 20.85 -12.59 -10.72
N VAL A 319 20.96 -11.28 -10.93
CA VAL A 319 21.61 -10.71 -12.11
C VAL A 319 22.75 -9.81 -11.70
N ASN A 320 23.79 -9.72 -12.53
CA ASN A 320 24.87 -8.79 -12.33
C ASN A 320 24.32 -7.36 -12.42
N ALA A 321 24.52 -6.55 -11.38
CA ALA A 321 23.91 -5.22 -11.28
C ALA A 321 24.46 -4.22 -12.31
N GLU A 322 25.69 -4.41 -12.79
CA GLU A 322 26.33 -3.53 -13.78
C GLU A 322 25.95 -3.86 -15.22
N THR A 323 25.80 -5.15 -15.53
CA THR A 323 25.64 -5.63 -16.91
C THR A 323 24.25 -6.16 -17.23
N GLY A 324 23.43 -6.43 -16.21
CA GLY A 324 22.14 -7.11 -16.36
C GLY A 324 22.25 -8.59 -16.71
N GLN A 325 23.44 -9.19 -16.72
CA GLN A 325 23.61 -10.60 -17.08
C GLN A 325 23.08 -11.54 -15.99
N LEU A 326 22.35 -12.58 -16.39
CA LEU A 326 21.86 -13.61 -15.48
C LEU A 326 23.02 -14.38 -14.84
N ILE A 327 23.00 -14.50 -13.51
CA ILE A 327 23.94 -15.33 -12.75
C ILE A 327 23.29 -16.68 -12.44
N TRP A 328 22.12 -16.65 -11.82
CA TRP A 328 21.29 -17.82 -11.54
C TRP A 328 19.82 -17.41 -11.38
N TYR A 329 18.92 -18.40 -11.46
CA TYR A 329 17.51 -18.22 -11.13
C TYR A 329 16.97 -19.41 -10.34
N TYR A 330 15.89 -19.19 -9.61
CA TYR A 330 15.07 -20.25 -9.02
C TYR A 330 13.58 -19.91 -9.21
N GLN A 331 12.81 -20.83 -9.78
CA GLN A 331 11.36 -20.68 -9.98
C GLN A 331 10.58 -21.33 -8.84
N PHE A 332 9.67 -20.60 -8.20
CA PHE A 332 8.90 -21.06 -7.03
C PHE A 332 7.49 -21.53 -7.37
N VAL A 333 6.96 -21.15 -8.53
CA VAL A 333 5.71 -21.69 -9.06
C VAL A 333 5.89 -21.99 -10.54
N HIS A 334 5.62 -23.23 -10.94
CA HIS A 334 5.67 -23.65 -12.32
C HIS A 334 4.32 -23.41 -12.98
N HIS A 335 4.28 -22.71 -14.12
CA HIS A 335 3.06 -22.43 -14.87
C HIS A 335 1.94 -21.90 -13.96
N ASP A 336 2.16 -20.72 -13.37
CA ASP A 336 1.21 -20.14 -12.41
C ASP A 336 -0.18 -19.93 -13.03
N LEU A 337 -1.22 -20.27 -12.27
CA LEU A 337 -2.65 -20.12 -12.62
C LEU A 337 -3.44 -19.46 -11.48
N TRP A 338 -2.73 -18.78 -10.57
CA TRP A 338 -3.21 -18.50 -9.22
C TRP A 338 -2.90 -17.09 -8.73
N ASP A 339 -2.12 -16.30 -9.48
CA ASP A 339 -1.61 -14.99 -9.00
C ASP A 339 -0.74 -15.18 -7.74
N ILE A 340 0.15 -16.17 -7.75
CA ILE A 340 1.09 -16.44 -6.63
C ILE A 340 2.42 -15.71 -6.91
N ASP A 341 2.33 -14.39 -6.99
CA ASP A 341 3.49 -13.50 -7.11
C ASP A 341 4.54 -13.65 -5.99
N LEU A 342 5.71 -13.09 -6.29
CA LEU A 342 6.76 -12.75 -5.33
C LEU A 342 6.76 -11.24 -5.08
N PRO A 343 5.85 -10.71 -4.25
CA PRO A 343 5.69 -9.27 -4.09
C PRO A 343 6.70 -8.64 -3.12
N ALA A 344 7.36 -9.46 -2.30
CA ALA A 344 8.21 -8.99 -1.20
C ALA A 344 9.66 -8.74 -1.64
N GLN A 345 10.29 -7.77 -0.98
CA GLN A 345 11.73 -7.58 -1.07
C GLN A 345 12.48 -8.84 -0.58
N PRO A 346 13.35 -9.47 -1.38
CA PRO A 346 14.16 -10.60 -0.93
C PRO A 346 15.11 -10.18 0.18
N SER A 347 15.12 -10.84 1.33
CA SER A 347 16.01 -10.43 2.43
C SER A 347 17.38 -11.11 2.32
N LEU A 348 18.45 -10.32 2.15
CA LEU A 348 19.83 -10.80 2.17
C LEU A 348 20.31 -10.91 3.61
N VAL A 349 20.61 -12.13 4.05
CA VAL A 349 20.92 -12.43 5.44
C VAL A 349 22.13 -13.35 5.54
N THR A 350 22.66 -13.49 6.75
CA THR A 350 23.73 -14.43 7.06
C THR A 350 23.21 -15.48 8.03
N LEU A 351 23.21 -16.74 7.61
CA LEU A 351 22.87 -17.88 8.46
C LEU A 351 24.11 -18.37 9.20
N ARG A 352 23.94 -18.82 10.44
CA ARG A 352 25.01 -19.41 11.26
C ARG A 352 24.70 -20.87 11.54
N ARG A 353 25.32 -21.79 10.77
CA ARG A 353 25.10 -23.24 10.90
C ARG A 353 26.42 -23.99 11.02
N GLY A 354 26.54 -24.84 12.04
CA GLY A 354 27.74 -25.67 12.24
C GLY A 354 29.03 -24.85 12.37
N GLY A 355 28.97 -23.67 12.97
CA GLY A 355 30.11 -22.74 13.10
C GLY A 355 30.49 -22.00 11.81
N ARG A 356 29.70 -22.11 10.74
CA ARG A 356 29.92 -21.40 9.47
C ARG A 356 28.88 -20.31 9.25
N GLU A 357 29.34 -19.20 8.70
CA GLU A 357 28.47 -18.15 8.16
C GLU A 357 28.16 -18.46 6.69
N ILE A 358 26.88 -18.45 6.34
CA ILE A 358 26.39 -18.81 5.01
C ILE A 358 25.61 -17.62 4.45
N PRO A 359 26.03 -17.04 3.32
CA PRO A 359 25.31 -15.92 2.70
C PRO A 359 24.02 -16.45 2.06
N ALA A 360 22.88 -15.94 2.52
CA ALA A 360 21.57 -16.42 2.12
C ALA A 360 20.68 -15.29 1.60
N VAL A 361 19.73 -15.67 0.76
CA VAL A 361 18.59 -14.84 0.36
C VAL A 361 17.32 -15.56 0.77
N VAL A 362 16.46 -14.85 1.48
CA VAL A 362 15.16 -15.34 1.94
C VAL A 362 14.08 -14.74 1.06
N VAL A 363 13.20 -15.60 0.53
CA VAL A 363 12.05 -15.21 -0.26
C VAL A 363 10.79 -15.65 0.46
N VAL A 364 9.91 -14.68 0.70
CA VAL A 364 8.54 -14.89 1.19
C VAL A 364 7.59 -14.31 0.16
N GLY A 365 6.37 -14.83 0.07
CA GLY A 365 5.42 -14.38 -0.95
C GLY A 365 4.04 -14.96 -0.77
N LYS A 366 3.21 -14.85 -1.81
CA LYS A 366 1.78 -15.12 -1.71
C LYS A 366 1.46 -16.58 -1.37
N SER A 367 2.37 -17.52 -1.65
CA SER A 367 2.23 -18.93 -1.28
C SER A 367 2.20 -19.19 0.23
N GLY A 368 2.71 -18.26 1.04
CA GLY A 368 2.92 -18.46 2.47
C GLY A 368 4.08 -19.41 2.81
N PHE A 369 4.90 -19.77 1.82
CA PHE A 369 6.15 -20.48 2.03
C PHE A 369 7.31 -19.52 2.31
N VAL A 370 8.34 -20.04 2.97
CA VAL A 370 9.63 -19.36 3.15
C VAL A 370 10.68 -20.18 2.41
N PHE A 371 11.26 -19.60 1.36
CA PHE A 371 12.37 -20.19 0.64
C PHE A 371 13.68 -19.56 1.11
N VAL A 372 14.70 -20.37 1.34
CA VAL A 372 16.03 -19.92 1.75
C VAL A 372 17.06 -20.51 0.81
N LEU A 373 17.68 -19.66 0.02
CA LEU A 373 18.68 -20.03 -0.97
C LEU A 373 20.04 -19.43 -0.60
N ASN A 374 21.13 -20.06 -1.01
CA ASN A 374 22.44 -19.44 -0.99
C ASN A 374 22.45 -18.30 -2.03
N ARG A 375 22.69 -17.06 -1.58
CA ARG A 375 22.50 -15.89 -2.46
C ARG A 375 23.51 -15.79 -3.61
N LEU A 376 24.63 -16.50 -3.53
CA LEU A 376 25.66 -16.50 -4.57
C LEU A 376 25.43 -17.59 -5.62
N THR A 377 24.70 -18.65 -5.29
CA THR A 377 24.60 -19.86 -6.14
C THR A 377 23.18 -20.27 -6.48
N GLY A 378 22.16 -19.74 -5.79
CA GLY A 378 20.76 -20.12 -5.95
C GLY A 378 20.41 -21.49 -5.35
N GLN A 379 21.37 -22.19 -4.74
CA GLN A 379 21.13 -23.51 -4.17
C GLN A 379 20.28 -23.43 -2.90
N PRO A 380 19.24 -24.28 -2.74
CA PRO A 380 18.45 -24.33 -1.52
C PRO A 380 19.29 -24.68 -0.29
N LEU A 381 19.09 -23.92 0.80
CA LEU A 381 19.70 -24.18 2.11
C LEU A 381 18.82 -25.07 3.01
N PHE A 382 17.59 -25.35 2.58
CA PHE A 382 16.69 -26.35 3.13
C PHE A 382 16.14 -27.23 2.00
N PRO A 383 15.74 -28.48 2.28
CA PRO A 383 15.18 -29.35 1.25
C PRO A 383 13.87 -28.80 0.69
N ILE A 384 13.75 -28.84 -0.64
CA ILE A 384 12.54 -28.50 -1.40
C ILE A 384 12.13 -29.74 -2.19
N GLU A 385 10.87 -30.13 -2.06
CA GLU A 385 10.31 -31.32 -2.71
C GLU A 385 9.38 -30.92 -3.84
N GLU A 386 9.52 -31.55 -5.00
CA GLU A 386 8.50 -31.51 -6.05
C GLU A 386 7.34 -32.42 -5.66
N ARG A 387 6.15 -31.85 -5.47
CA ARG A 387 4.95 -32.61 -5.11
C ARG A 387 3.88 -32.51 -6.20
N PRO A 388 3.19 -33.61 -6.54
CA PRO A 388 2.07 -33.56 -7.47
C PRO A 388 0.96 -32.61 -6.99
N VAL A 389 0.39 -31.84 -7.92
CA VAL A 389 -0.73 -30.93 -7.66
C VAL A 389 -1.92 -31.26 -8.55
N PRO A 390 -3.16 -30.87 -8.19
CA PRO A 390 -4.33 -31.06 -9.04
C PRO A 390 -4.14 -30.46 -10.44
N GLN A 391 -4.71 -31.12 -11.46
CA GLN A 391 -4.56 -30.72 -12.85
C GLN A 391 -5.84 -30.06 -13.37
N SER A 392 -5.72 -29.10 -14.30
CA SER A 392 -6.88 -28.39 -14.83
C SER A 392 -7.73 -29.25 -15.76
N HIS A 393 -9.02 -28.93 -15.81
CA HIS A 393 -9.99 -29.50 -16.74
C HIS A 393 -10.63 -28.43 -17.64
N LEU A 394 -10.14 -27.19 -17.59
CA LEU A 394 -10.62 -26.14 -18.49
C LEU A 394 -10.19 -26.42 -19.94
N PRO A 395 -11.07 -26.17 -20.92
CA PRO A 395 -10.75 -26.41 -22.33
C PRO A 395 -9.51 -25.65 -22.79
N GLY A 396 -8.50 -26.37 -23.29
CA GLY A 396 -7.29 -25.79 -23.88
C GLY A 396 -6.18 -25.47 -22.88
N GLU A 397 -6.49 -25.39 -21.58
CA GLU A 397 -5.51 -25.13 -20.52
C GLU A 397 -4.60 -26.34 -20.27
N ALA A 398 -3.38 -26.07 -19.81
CA ALA A 398 -2.47 -27.08 -19.27
C ALA A 398 -2.01 -26.65 -17.88
N THR A 399 -1.73 -27.61 -17.01
CA THR A 399 -1.11 -27.39 -15.70
C THR A 399 0.28 -28.01 -15.65
N TRP A 400 1.15 -27.52 -14.76
CA TRP A 400 2.39 -28.23 -14.48
C TRP A 400 2.12 -29.44 -13.54
N PRO A 401 2.77 -30.60 -13.73
CA PRO A 401 2.46 -31.81 -12.95
C PRO A 401 2.78 -31.71 -11.44
N THR A 402 3.80 -30.93 -11.08
CA THR A 402 4.30 -30.79 -9.71
C THR A 402 4.48 -29.32 -9.31
N GLN A 403 4.68 -29.05 -8.03
CA GLN A 403 5.14 -27.74 -7.56
C GLN A 403 6.23 -27.92 -6.49
N PRO A 404 7.12 -26.94 -6.30
CA PRO A 404 8.13 -26.98 -5.25
C PRO A 404 7.52 -26.65 -3.87
N PHE A 405 7.75 -27.51 -2.90
CA PHE A 405 7.35 -27.32 -1.51
C PHE A 405 8.58 -27.35 -0.59
N PRO A 406 8.95 -26.22 0.05
CA PRO A 406 10.00 -26.24 1.05
C PRO A 406 9.53 -27.05 2.26
N THR A 407 10.41 -27.94 2.73
CA THR A 407 10.14 -28.75 3.92
C THR A 407 10.44 -28.00 5.21
N LYS A 408 11.35 -27.03 5.13
CA LYS A 408 11.70 -26.11 6.21
C LYS A 408 11.97 -24.70 5.66
N PRO A 409 11.50 -23.65 6.32
CA PRO A 409 10.48 -23.68 7.37
C PRO A 409 9.16 -24.29 6.89
N PRO A 410 8.34 -24.88 7.79
CA PRO A 410 7.00 -25.31 7.40
C PRO A 410 6.17 -24.10 6.93
N PRO A 411 5.10 -24.31 6.15
CA PRO A 411 4.27 -23.23 5.63
C PRO A 411 3.79 -22.28 6.75
N LEU A 412 3.94 -20.98 6.52
CA LEU A 412 3.53 -19.97 7.48
C LEU A 412 2.04 -19.63 7.37
N ALA A 413 1.45 -19.80 6.20
CA ALA A 413 0.01 -19.70 5.95
C ALA A 413 -0.63 -21.09 5.82
N ARG A 414 -1.95 -21.18 6.01
CA ARG A 414 -2.68 -22.39 5.63
C ARG A 414 -2.65 -22.58 4.13
N ILE A 415 -2.42 -23.82 3.74
CA ILE A 415 -2.41 -24.28 2.35
C ILE A 415 -3.53 -25.31 2.06
N LEU A 416 -4.37 -25.58 3.06
CA LEU A 416 -5.49 -26.50 3.03
C LEU A 416 -6.58 -26.00 3.99
N VAL A 417 -7.82 -25.98 3.53
CA VAL A 417 -9.01 -25.75 4.35
C VAL A 417 -10.00 -26.86 4.06
N THR A 418 -10.50 -27.50 5.11
CA THR A 418 -11.53 -28.54 5.06
C THR A 418 -12.82 -28.06 5.72
N ARG A 419 -13.89 -28.86 5.66
CA ARG A 419 -15.15 -28.54 6.37
C ARG A 419 -14.97 -28.38 7.88
N ASP A 420 -14.02 -29.11 8.47
CA ASP A 420 -13.73 -29.04 9.90
C ASP A 420 -13.04 -27.73 10.28
N ASP A 421 -12.41 -27.07 9.32
CA ASP A 421 -11.77 -25.76 9.48
C ASP A 421 -12.74 -24.60 9.36
N LEU A 422 -14.01 -24.84 8.99
CA LEU A 422 -15.01 -23.80 8.90
C LEU A 422 -15.22 -23.11 10.24
N THR A 423 -15.34 -21.79 10.17
CA THR A 423 -15.54 -20.87 11.26
C THR A 423 -16.63 -21.34 12.23
N SER A 424 -16.38 -21.08 13.51
CA SER A 424 -17.34 -21.25 14.60
C SER A 424 -17.36 -20.00 15.49
N VAL A 425 -16.94 -18.85 14.96
CA VAL A 425 -16.81 -17.62 15.75
C VAL A 425 -18.18 -17.06 16.14
N THR A 426 -19.16 -17.21 15.25
CA THR A 426 -20.59 -17.06 15.57
C THR A 426 -21.41 -18.14 14.84
N PRO A 427 -22.62 -18.48 15.33
CA PRO A 427 -23.54 -19.39 14.62
C PRO A 427 -23.90 -18.90 13.22
N GLU A 428 -24.11 -17.59 13.04
CA GLU A 428 -24.50 -16.97 11.77
C GLU A 428 -23.38 -17.08 10.73
N SER A 429 -22.16 -16.74 11.13
CA SER A 429 -20.95 -16.87 10.29
C SER A 429 -20.76 -18.32 9.84
N ARG A 430 -20.92 -19.28 10.77
CA ARG A 430 -20.83 -20.71 10.44
C ARG A 430 -21.90 -21.15 9.44
N GLN A 431 -23.15 -20.71 9.64
CA GLN A 431 -24.25 -21.04 8.75
C GLN A 431 -24.01 -20.48 7.35
N TYR A 432 -23.60 -19.20 7.25
CA TYR A 432 -23.26 -18.56 5.98
C TYR A 432 -22.16 -19.33 5.25
N CYS A 433 -21.04 -19.59 5.92
CA CYS A 433 -19.89 -20.22 5.29
C CYS A 433 -20.17 -21.68 4.88
N MET A 434 -20.97 -22.41 5.67
CA MET A 434 -21.40 -23.76 5.29
C MET A 434 -22.31 -23.75 4.07
N ALA A 435 -23.28 -22.82 4.02
CA ALA A 435 -24.23 -22.73 2.92
C ALA A 435 -23.56 -22.33 1.60
N ASN A 436 -22.66 -21.35 1.65
CA ASN A 436 -22.05 -20.79 0.44
C ASN A 436 -20.81 -21.54 -0.03
N PHE A 437 -20.06 -22.18 0.88
CA PHE A 437 -18.76 -22.76 0.55
C PHE A 437 -18.55 -24.20 1.05
N GLY A 438 -19.51 -24.78 1.78
CA GLY A 438 -19.37 -26.15 2.28
C GLY A 438 -19.21 -27.19 1.16
N SER A 439 -19.81 -26.95 -0.01
CA SER A 439 -19.76 -27.87 -1.17
C SER A 439 -18.42 -27.86 -1.91
N ILE A 440 -17.67 -26.75 -1.89
CA ILE A 440 -16.42 -26.57 -2.65
C ILE A 440 -15.18 -27.02 -1.86
N LEU A 441 -15.35 -27.40 -0.59
CA LEU A 441 -14.26 -27.88 0.27
C LEU A 441 -13.91 -29.34 -0.02
N PRO A 442 -12.62 -29.71 0.04
CA PRO A 442 -11.49 -28.91 0.53
C PRO A 442 -10.90 -27.92 -0.49
N GLY A 443 -10.49 -26.74 -0.01
CA GLY A 443 -9.69 -25.78 -0.77
C GLY A 443 -8.20 -25.96 -0.50
N ARG A 444 -7.35 -25.79 -1.51
CA ARG A 444 -5.89 -26.05 -1.45
C ARG A 444 -5.10 -24.96 -2.18
N ILE A 445 -3.82 -24.82 -1.81
CA ILE A 445 -2.83 -24.12 -2.63
C ILE A 445 -2.65 -24.92 -3.93
N PHE A 446 -2.67 -24.26 -5.08
CA PHE A 446 -2.63 -24.91 -6.42
C PHE A 446 -3.87 -25.72 -6.84
N ASN A 447 -5.05 -25.48 -6.24
CA ASN A 447 -6.29 -25.93 -6.88
C ASN A 447 -6.54 -25.09 -8.15
N PRO A 448 -6.58 -25.65 -9.36
CA PRO A 448 -6.89 -24.88 -10.56
C PRO A 448 -8.32 -24.35 -10.49
N TRP A 449 -8.56 -23.20 -11.12
CA TRP A 449 -9.90 -22.66 -11.24
C TRP A 449 -10.74 -23.53 -12.19
N GLY A 450 -12.01 -23.77 -11.84
CA GLY A 450 -12.94 -24.57 -12.64
C GLY A 450 -14.15 -23.78 -13.15
N LEU A 451 -14.99 -24.42 -13.97
CA LEU A 451 -16.28 -23.85 -14.42
C LEU A 451 -17.34 -23.74 -13.30
N THR A 452 -17.04 -24.34 -12.14
CA THR A 452 -17.81 -24.22 -10.91
C THR A 452 -16.97 -23.53 -9.85
N VAL A 453 -17.64 -22.92 -8.88
CA VAL A 453 -16.97 -22.27 -7.74
C VAL A 453 -15.90 -23.16 -7.12
N SER A 454 -14.70 -22.60 -7.01
CA SER A 454 -13.49 -23.21 -6.47
C SER A 454 -12.95 -22.33 -5.35
N LEU A 455 -12.17 -22.93 -4.45
CA LEU A 455 -11.48 -22.23 -3.36
C LEU A 455 -9.97 -22.45 -3.48
N GLU A 456 -9.25 -21.33 -3.52
CA GLU A 456 -7.81 -21.25 -3.41
C GLU A 456 -7.43 -20.80 -1.98
N MET A 457 -6.44 -21.46 -1.37
CA MET A 457 -5.92 -21.10 -0.06
C MET A 457 -4.39 -21.28 0.01
N PRO A 458 -3.59 -20.22 0.32
CA PRO A 458 -4.01 -18.83 0.47
C PRO A 458 -4.66 -18.28 -0.82
N GLY A 459 -5.47 -17.23 -0.71
CA GLY A 459 -6.02 -16.55 -1.89
C GLY A 459 -5.05 -15.52 -2.48
N THR A 460 -5.52 -14.69 -3.41
CA THR A 460 -4.66 -13.71 -4.13
C THR A 460 -4.02 -12.59 -3.28
N MET A 461 -4.46 -12.34 -2.03
CA MET A 461 -3.67 -11.50 -1.10
C MET A 461 -2.42 -12.22 -0.56
N GLY A 462 -2.40 -13.53 -0.74
CA GLY A 462 -1.37 -14.42 -0.28
C GLY A 462 -1.32 -14.63 1.23
N GLY A 463 -0.38 -15.48 1.63
CA GLY A 463 0.12 -15.55 2.99
C GLY A 463 0.89 -14.27 3.34
N THR A 464 1.98 -13.99 2.61
CA THR A 464 2.76 -12.76 2.78
C THR A 464 2.78 -11.97 1.47
N ASP A 465 2.36 -10.71 1.53
CA ASP A 465 2.35 -9.79 0.38
C ASP A 465 3.64 -8.94 0.36
N TRP A 466 3.65 -7.79 -0.31
CA TRP A 466 4.80 -6.90 -0.51
C TRP A 466 5.50 -6.44 0.78
N GLY A 467 4.77 -6.49 1.90
CA GLY A 467 5.29 -6.19 3.24
C GLY A 467 6.50 -7.04 3.64
N GLY A 468 6.64 -8.25 3.11
CA GLY A 468 7.81 -9.12 3.29
C GLY A 468 8.16 -9.45 4.74
N ALA A 469 9.45 -9.61 5.02
CA ALA A 469 9.97 -10.02 6.32
C ALA A 469 10.96 -9.00 6.91
N SER A 470 11.22 -9.09 8.22
CA SER A 470 12.37 -8.46 8.87
C SER A 470 13.24 -9.50 9.57
N PHE A 471 14.54 -9.26 9.71
CA PHE A 471 15.49 -10.25 10.23
C PHE A 471 16.36 -9.67 11.33
N ASP A 472 16.48 -10.36 12.47
CA ASP A 472 17.41 -10.00 13.54
C ASP A 472 18.69 -10.84 13.45
N PRO A 473 19.84 -10.25 13.05
CA PRO A 473 21.10 -10.97 12.90
C PRO A 473 21.70 -11.45 14.23
N SER A 474 21.22 -10.95 15.37
CA SER A 474 21.70 -11.38 16.69
C SER A 474 21.08 -12.69 17.13
N SER A 475 19.77 -12.86 16.92
CA SER A 475 19.03 -14.09 17.25
C SER A 475 18.96 -15.09 16.09
N GLY A 476 19.11 -14.62 14.84
CA GLY A 476 18.86 -15.42 13.64
C GLY A 476 17.36 -15.58 13.32
N TYR A 477 16.50 -14.78 13.95
CA TYR A 477 15.06 -14.86 13.75
C TYR A 477 14.60 -14.01 12.57
N LEU A 478 13.80 -14.64 11.70
CA LEU A 478 13.02 -14.00 10.65
C LEU A 478 11.60 -13.76 11.15
N PHE A 479 11.13 -12.52 11.03
CA PHE A 479 9.80 -12.09 11.42
C PHE A 479 8.91 -11.90 10.21
N VAL A 480 7.79 -12.63 10.15
CA VAL A 480 6.88 -12.65 8.99
C VAL A 480 5.44 -12.52 9.46
N ASN A 481 4.75 -11.47 9.01
CA ASN A 481 3.30 -11.39 9.14
C ASN A 481 2.62 -12.15 8.01
N VAL A 482 1.54 -12.86 8.36
CA VAL A 482 0.78 -13.70 7.44
C VAL A 482 -0.70 -13.34 7.51
N THR A 483 -1.33 -13.23 6.35
CA THR A 483 -2.77 -13.19 6.17
C THR A 483 -3.29 -14.59 5.89
N GLU A 484 -4.31 -14.99 6.66
CA GLU A 484 -5.00 -16.27 6.48
C GLU A 484 -6.36 -15.95 5.84
N LEU A 485 -6.39 -15.72 4.52
CA LEU A 485 -7.60 -15.40 3.75
C LEU A 485 -7.60 -16.13 2.41
N GLY A 486 -8.64 -16.91 2.13
CA GLY A 486 -8.80 -17.63 0.86
C GLY A 486 -9.44 -16.77 -0.24
N ALA A 487 -9.34 -17.22 -1.48
CA ALA A 487 -9.99 -16.64 -2.64
C ALA A 487 -11.01 -17.62 -3.23
N VAL A 488 -12.20 -17.12 -3.56
CA VAL A 488 -13.27 -17.93 -4.17
C VAL A 488 -13.62 -17.40 -5.56
N GLY A 489 -14.09 -18.27 -6.43
CA GLY A 489 -14.49 -17.88 -7.78
C GLY A 489 -14.58 -19.06 -8.73
N GLU A 490 -15.03 -18.78 -9.95
CA GLU A 490 -15.16 -19.75 -11.04
C GLU A 490 -14.78 -19.09 -12.36
N MET A 491 -14.39 -19.91 -13.34
CA MET A 491 -14.06 -19.42 -14.67
C MET A 491 -15.32 -19.27 -15.52
N LYS A 492 -15.52 -18.06 -16.04
CA LYS A 492 -16.63 -17.72 -16.92
C LYS A 492 -16.16 -17.70 -18.37
N PRO A 493 -16.78 -18.49 -19.28
CA PRO A 493 -16.47 -18.41 -20.69
C PRO A 493 -16.79 -17.01 -21.22
N GLN A 494 -15.95 -16.52 -22.11
CA GLN A 494 -16.12 -15.22 -22.76
C GLN A 494 -16.64 -15.40 -24.19
N PRO A 495 -17.28 -14.37 -24.77
CA PRO A 495 -17.68 -14.37 -26.17
C PRO A 495 -16.49 -14.64 -27.11
N PRO A 496 -16.70 -15.32 -28.26
CA PRO A 496 -15.66 -15.47 -29.27
C PRO A 496 -15.05 -14.12 -29.68
N GLY A 497 -13.72 -14.07 -29.76
CA GLY A 497 -12.98 -12.84 -30.07
C GLY A 497 -12.65 -11.97 -28.85
N SER A 498 -13.11 -12.34 -27.64
CA SER A 498 -12.58 -11.75 -26.41
C SER A 498 -11.08 -12.03 -26.26
N PRO A 499 -10.33 -11.15 -25.55
CA PRO A 499 -8.89 -11.34 -25.36
C PRO A 499 -8.54 -12.68 -24.69
N GLU A 500 -9.33 -13.06 -23.68
CA GLU A 500 -9.22 -14.36 -23.01
C GLU A 500 -10.50 -15.17 -23.21
N ALA A 501 -10.37 -16.49 -23.41
CA ALA A 501 -11.51 -17.39 -23.55
C ALA A 501 -12.27 -17.60 -22.24
N TYR A 502 -11.58 -17.46 -21.11
CA TYR A 502 -12.15 -17.57 -19.77
C TYR A 502 -11.61 -16.46 -18.88
N VAL A 503 -12.48 -15.90 -18.04
CA VAL A 503 -12.13 -14.89 -17.03
C VAL A 503 -12.68 -15.33 -15.69
N ARG A 504 -11.90 -15.14 -14.63
CA ARG A 504 -12.32 -15.46 -13.27
C ARG A 504 -13.46 -14.53 -12.83
N GLY A 505 -14.52 -15.10 -12.30
CA GLY A 505 -15.74 -14.41 -11.88
C GLY A 505 -16.53 -15.20 -10.83
N GLY A 506 -17.78 -14.81 -10.64
CA GLY A 506 -18.70 -15.48 -9.71
C GLY A 506 -19.69 -14.49 -9.08
N GLU A 507 -20.60 -15.01 -8.27
CA GLU A 507 -21.61 -14.22 -7.56
C GLU A 507 -21.00 -13.09 -6.71
N TRP A 508 -19.81 -13.34 -6.14
CA TRP A 508 -19.10 -12.41 -5.26
C TRP A 508 -18.06 -11.53 -5.99
N GLY A 509 -17.99 -11.59 -7.32
CA GLY A 509 -17.02 -10.85 -8.16
C GLY A 509 -15.74 -11.61 -8.50
N GLY A 510 -14.89 -11.02 -9.36
CA GLY A 510 -13.69 -11.68 -9.92
C GLY A 510 -12.53 -11.88 -8.95
N TYR A 511 -12.45 -11.08 -7.87
CA TYR A 511 -11.44 -11.17 -6.82
C TYR A 511 -12.06 -11.47 -5.44
N ALA A 512 -13.14 -12.25 -5.43
CA ALA A 512 -13.87 -12.58 -4.22
C ALA A 512 -13.02 -13.31 -3.17
N ARG A 513 -13.36 -13.08 -1.90
CA ARG A 513 -12.66 -13.62 -0.73
C ARG A 513 -13.51 -14.64 0.01
N PHE A 514 -12.84 -15.60 0.64
CA PHE A 514 -13.45 -16.64 1.46
C PHE A 514 -13.82 -16.10 2.85
N TRP A 515 -14.87 -15.28 2.91
CA TRP A 515 -15.39 -14.66 4.13
C TRP A 515 -16.94 -14.59 4.12
N ASP A 516 -17.52 -14.23 5.26
CA ASP A 516 -18.96 -13.97 5.37
C ASP A 516 -19.34 -12.53 4.98
N ASP A 517 -20.63 -12.20 5.12
CA ASP A 517 -21.20 -10.88 4.86
C ASP A 517 -20.72 -9.78 5.83
N HIS A 518 -20.08 -10.16 6.94
CA HIS A 518 -19.41 -9.26 7.88
C HIS A 518 -17.89 -9.20 7.65
N GLN A 519 -17.40 -9.80 6.55
CA GLN A 519 -15.99 -9.92 6.19
C GLN A 519 -15.16 -10.71 7.22
N TYR A 520 -15.80 -11.59 8.01
CA TYR A 520 -15.08 -12.55 8.83
C TYR A 520 -14.66 -13.74 7.94
N PRO A 521 -13.35 -14.06 7.86
CA PRO A 521 -12.90 -15.21 7.08
C PRO A 521 -13.61 -16.51 7.49
N CYS A 522 -13.99 -17.30 6.48
CA CYS A 522 -14.83 -18.48 6.67
C CYS A 522 -14.11 -19.68 7.31
N GLN A 523 -12.79 -19.60 7.45
CA GLN A 523 -11.96 -20.51 8.23
C GLN A 523 -11.89 -20.05 9.70
N LYS A 524 -11.65 -20.98 10.63
CA LYS A 524 -11.41 -20.67 12.04
C LYS A 524 -10.21 -19.73 12.22
N PRO A 525 -10.21 -18.82 13.22
CA PRO A 525 -9.04 -18.00 13.54
C PRO A 525 -7.83 -18.84 14.00
N PRO A 526 -6.60 -18.30 13.98
CA PRO A 526 -6.28 -16.91 13.65
C PRO A 526 -6.39 -16.60 12.14
N TRP A 527 -6.87 -15.39 11.84
CA TRP A 527 -7.04 -14.84 10.48
C TRP A 527 -5.86 -13.98 10.02
N GLY A 528 -5.00 -13.63 10.95
CA GLY A 528 -3.70 -13.02 10.70
C GLY A 528 -2.76 -13.41 11.81
N THR A 529 -1.49 -13.63 11.48
CA THR A 529 -0.47 -14.05 12.45
C THR A 529 0.81 -13.25 12.29
N MET A 530 1.53 -13.08 13.40
CA MET A 530 2.93 -12.69 13.43
C MET A 530 3.75 -13.93 13.77
N ASN A 531 4.79 -14.21 13.00
CA ASN A 531 5.61 -15.40 13.13
C ASN A 531 7.07 -15.02 13.34
N ALA A 532 7.79 -15.79 14.16
CA ALA A 532 9.25 -15.83 14.16
C ALA A 532 9.73 -17.21 13.75
N VAL A 533 10.68 -17.24 12.82
CA VAL A 533 11.33 -18.45 12.32
C VAL A 533 12.82 -18.34 12.65
N ASP A 534 13.38 -19.34 13.32
CA ASP A 534 14.82 -19.45 13.45
C ASP A 534 15.41 -19.96 12.13
N LEU A 535 16.10 -19.10 11.39
CA LEU A 535 16.67 -19.47 10.09
C LEU A 535 17.83 -20.45 10.18
N ASN A 536 18.43 -20.62 11.36
CA ASN A 536 19.51 -21.57 11.55
C ASN A 536 18.99 -23.02 11.58
N THR A 537 17.77 -23.22 12.10
CA THR A 537 17.14 -24.55 12.25
C THR A 537 15.99 -24.79 11.26
N GLY A 538 15.36 -23.71 10.80
CA GLY A 538 14.15 -23.72 9.99
C GLY A 538 12.87 -23.91 10.80
N ASP A 539 12.94 -23.84 12.12
CA ASP A 539 11.79 -24.09 12.99
C ASP A 539 11.08 -22.77 13.33
N ILE A 540 9.75 -22.85 13.51
CA ILE A 540 8.97 -21.71 14.00
C ILE A 540 9.27 -21.55 15.50
N ALA A 541 9.93 -20.45 15.85
CA ALA A 541 10.24 -20.12 17.25
C ALA A 541 8.98 -19.71 18.02
N TRP A 542 8.10 -18.93 17.39
CA TRP A 542 6.78 -18.59 17.92
C TRP A 542 5.82 -18.12 16.82
N ARG A 543 4.52 -18.24 17.11
CA ARG A 543 3.40 -17.73 16.27
C ARG A 543 2.34 -17.14 17.18
N VAL A 544 1.91 -15.91 16.90
CA VAL A 544 0.86 -15.21 17.67
C VAL A 544 -0.17 -14.56 16.74
N PRO A 545 -1.45 -14.40 17.16
CA PRO A 545 -2.43 -13.68 16.35
C PRO A 545 -2.03 -12.20 16.13
N LEU A 546 -2.06 -11.73 14.89
CA LEU A 546 -1.83 -10.33 14.53
C LEU A 546 -3.17 -9.64 14.31
N GLY A 547 -3.48 -8.68 15.19
CA GLY A 547 -4.67 -7.85 15.12
C GLY A 547 -5.89 -8.39 15.88
N VAL A 548 -6.97 -7.61 15.87
CA VAL A 548 -8.19 -7.88 16.65
C VAL A 548 -9.46 -7.37 15.96
N VAL A 549 -10.54 -8.14 16.05
CA VAL A 549 -11.89 -7.67 15.72
C VAL A 549 -12.60 -7.22 17.00
N ASP A 550 -12.74 -5.90 17.19
CA ASP A 550 -13.28 -5.32 18.43
C ASP A 550 -14.70 -5.82 18.75
N ALA A 551 -15.55 -6.00 17.73
CA ALA A 551 -16.92 -6.48 17.91
C ALA A 551 -16.99 -7.92 18.44
N LEU A 552 -16.06 -8.78 18.04
CA LEU A 552 -15.97 -10.18 18.51
C LEU A 552 -15.34 -10.24 19.90
N LYS A 553 -14.29 -9.44 20.14
CA LYS A 553 -13.68 -9.31 21.47
C LYS A 553 -14.69 -8.85 22.52
N ALA A 554 -15.56 -7.89 22.17
CA ALA A 554 -16.63 -7.42 23.05
C ALA A 554 -17.66 -8.52 23.41
N LYS A 555 -17.80 -9.53 22.55
CA LYS A 555 -18.64 -10.73 22.78
C LYS A 555 -17.90 -11.86 23.51
N GLY A 556 -16.68 -11.64 23.99
CA GLY A 556 -15.88 -12.64 24.70
C GLY A 556 -15.14 -13.64 23.80
N VAL A 557 -15.12 -13.43 22.48
CA VAL A 557 -14.32 -14.25 21.56
C VAL A 557 -12.83 -13.96 21.79
N PRO A 558 -11.97 -14.99 21.91
CA PRO A 558 -10.52 -14.81 21.96
C PRO A 558 -9.96 -14.03 20.76
N GLN A 559 -8.72 -13.54 20.87
CA GLN A 559 -8.10 -12.75 19.80
C GLN A 559 -8.03 -13.56 18.49
N THR A 560 -8.80 -13.11 17.51
CA THR A 560 -8.96 -13.79 16.22
C THR A 560 -7.84 -13.51 15.24
N GLY A 561 -6.99 -12.51 15.49
CA GLY A 561 -6.23 -11.88 14.42
C GLY A 561 -7.16 -11.20 13.40
N ILE A 562 -6.57 -10.60 12.38
CA ILE A 562 -7.28 -10.12 11.19
C ILE A 562 -6.32 -10.08 10.01
N TYR A 563 -6.85 -10.17 8.79
CA TYR A 563 -6.06 -9.99 7.57
C TYR A 563 -5.25 -8.69 7.61
N ASN A 564 -4.10 -8.70 6.96
CA ASN A 564 -3.09 -7.65 7.09
C ASN A 564 -2.37 -7.40 5.76
N LEU A 565 -1.87 -6.18 5.60
CA LEU A 565 -1.09 -5.72 4.44
C LEU A 565 -0.04 -4.73 4.92
N GLY A 566 1.20 -4.85 4.43
CA GLY A 566 2.35 -4.09 4.93
C GLY A 566 3.31 -4.96 5.75
N GLY A 567 4.44 -4.38 6.15
CA GLY A 567 5.57 -5.11 6.72
C GLY A 567 5.92 -4.72 8.16
N SER A 568 6.93 -5.41 8.69
CA SER A 568 7.51 -5.14 10.00
C SER A 568 8.96 -4.64 9.91
N VAL A 569 9.44 -4.03 10.99
CA VAL A 569 10.87 -3.81 11.24
C VAL A 569 11.25 -4.33 12.60
N VAL A 570 12.49 -4.76 12.76
CA VAL A 570 13.04 -5.26 14.03
C VAL A 570 14.20 -4.39 14.49
N THR A 571 14.34 -4.20 15.80
CA THR A 571 15.42 -3.38 16.38
C THR A 571 16.27 -4.15 17.38
N ALA A 572 17.52 -3.73 17.57
CA ALA A 572 18.40 -4.24 18.62
C ALA A 572 17.86 -3.99 20.05
N GLY A 573 16.82 -3.16 20.20
CA GLY A 573 16.03 -3.05 21.43
C GLY A 573 15.20 -4.30 21.76
N GLY A 574 15.18 -5.29 20.88
CA GLY A 574 14.46 -6.55 21.03
C GLY A 574 12.97 -6.43 20.73
N LEU A 575 12.60 -5.54 19.81
CA LEU A 575 11.22 -5.21 19.46
C LEU A 575 10.98 -5.37 17.96
N VAL A 576 9.78 -5.86 17.62
CA VAL A 576 9.26 -5.88 16.25
C VAL A 576 8.09 -4.90 16.15
N PHE A 577 8.23 -3.87 15.32
CA PHE A 577 7.19 -2.86 15.08
C PHE A 577 6.39 -3.17 13.81
N ILE A 578 5.06 -3.07 13.88
CA ILE A 578 4.17 -3.37 12.75
C ILE A 578 2.81 -2.67 12.90
N GLY A 579 2.28 -2.14 11.79
CA GLY A 579 0.93 -1.57 11.69
C GLY A 579 -0.08 -2.37 10.85
N ALA A 580 0.42 -3.26 10.00
CA ALA A 580 -0.25 -3.93 8.87
C ALA A 580 -1.67 -4.50 9.07
N ALA A 581 -2.10 -4.76 10.30
CA ALA A 581 -3.40 -5.35 10.59
C ALA A 581 -4.56 -4.40 10.21
N ALA A 582 -5.64 -4.96 9.64
CA ALA A 582 -6.86 -4.23 9.30
C ALA A 582 -7.69 -3.76 10.51
N ASP A 583 -7.07 -3.58 11.67
CA ASP A 583 -7.68 -3.11 12.91
C ASP A 583 -7.24 -1.70 13.32
N ARG A 584 -6.52 -1.01 12.43
CA ARG A 584 -6.05 0.38 12.56
C ARG A 584 -5.24 0.60 13.84
N ARG A 585 -4.25 -0.26 14.07
CA ARG A 585 -3.37 -0.17 15.24
C ARG A 585 -1.91 -0.31 14.86
N PHE A 586 -1.06 0.45 15.55
CA PHE A 586 0.40 0.30 15.47
C PHE A 586 0.92 -0.37 16.73
N ARG A 587 1.83 -1.33 16.58
CA ARG A 587 2.17 -2.32 17.61
C ARG A 587 3.67 -2.49 17.76
N ALA A 588 4.08 -2.90 18.95
CA ALA A 588 5.42 -3.44 19.20
C ALA A 588 5.30 -4.80 19.89
N PHE A 589 5.97 -5.81 19.34
CA PHE A 589 6.07 -7.15 19.91
C PHE A 589 7.47 -7.38 20.48
N ASP A 590 7.55 -8.17 21.53
CA ASP A 590 8.82 -8.73 22.00
C ASP A 590 9.38 -9.70 20.95
N ALA A 591 10.58 -9.42 20.44
CA ALA A 591 11.18 -10.21 19.35
C ALA A 591 11.46 -11.68 19.74
N GLN A 592 11.65 -11.98 21.02
CA GLN A 592 12.00 -13.32 21.47
C GLN A 592 10.76 -14.19 21.72
N THR A 593 9.66 -13.58 22.14
CA THR A 593 8.49 -14.29 22.68
C THR A 593 7.19 -14.03 21.90
N GLY A 594 7.16 -13.03 21.03
CA GLY A 594 5.95 -12.62 20.30
C GLY A 594 4.90 -11.94 21.19
N LYS A 595 5.23 -11.59 22.44
CA LYS A 595 4.30 -10.88 23.33
C LYS A 595 4.09 -9.45 22.85
N GLU A 596 2.84 -9.01 22.69
CA GLU A 596 2.53 -7.60 22.45
C GLU A 596 2.93 -6.76 23.68
N LEU A 597 3.86 -5.83 23.48
CA LEU A 597 4.40 -4.95 24.52
C LEU A 597 3.95 -3.51 24.38
N TRP A 598 3.34 -3.11 23.27
CA TRP A 598 2.78 -1.77 23.11
C TRP A 598 1.80 -1.75 21.94
N VAL A 599 0.78 -0.91 22.06
CA VAL A 599 -0.23 -0.68 21.03
C VAL A 599 -0.79 0.73 21.12
N THR A 600 -1.00 1.37 19.98
CA THR A 600 -1.85 2.56 19.84
C THR A 600 -2.84 2.38 18.69
N LYS A 601 -4.00 3.06 18.77
CA LYS A 601 -4.90 3.21 17.62
C LYS A 601 -4.33 4.22 16.63
N LEU A 602 -4.75 4.08 15.38
CA LEU A 602 -4.48 4.97 14.25
C LEU A 602 -5.80 5.52 13.71
N GLU A 603 -5.73 6.65 13.02
CA GLU A 603 -6.85 7.30 12.32
C GLU A 603 -7.39 6.42 11.19
N ALA A 604 -6.46 5.80 10.45
CA ALA A 604 -6.69 4.94 9.30
C ALA A 604 -5.82 3.67 9.37
N ASN A 605 -5.66 2.97 8.24
CA ASN A 605 -4.85 1.76 8.19
C ASN A 605 -3.36 2.09 8.16
N GLY A 606 -2.56 1.28 8.85
CA GLY A 606 -1.09 1.32 8.76
C GLY A 606 -0.57 0.29 7.76
N TYR A 607 -1.05 0.31 6.52
CA TYR A 607 -0.61 -0.62 5.46
C TYR A 607 0.73 -0.21 4.85
N ALA A 608 1.69 0.17 5.71
CA ALA A 608 3.04 0.56 5.36
C ALA A 608 4.03 -0.28 6.16
N THR A 609 5.27 -0.38 5.69
CA THR A 609 6.37 -0.83 6.55
C THR A 609 6.84 0.38 7.37
N PRO A 610 6.90 0.30 8.71
CA PRO A 610 7.43 1.39 9.51
C PRO A 610 8.94 1.56 9.30
N LEU A 611 9.51 2.64 9.81
CA LEU A 611 10.96 2.83 9.88
C LEU A 611 11.37 3.35 11.26
N THR A 612 12.65 3.28 11.59
CA THR A 612 13.19 3.91 12.82
C THR A 612 14.53 4.57 12.56
N TYR A 613 14.82 5.66 13.29
CA TYR A 613 16.08 6.39 13.19
C TYR A 613 16.42 7.13 14.48
N LEU A 614 17.64 7.65 14.57
CA LEU A 614 18.09 8.55 15.64
C LEU A 614 18.05 10.01 15.18
N GLY A 615 17.33 10.87 15.89
CA GLY A 615 17.34 12.32 15.66
C GLY A 615 18.68 12.92 16.06
N LYS A 616 19.38 13.57 15.13
CA LYS A 616 20.71 14.16 15.37
C LYS A 616 20.67 15.33 16.36
N LYS A 617 19.57 16.09 16.42
CA LYS A 617 19.42 17.28 17.28
C LYS A 617 18.98 16.91 18.70
N THR A 618 18.00 16.03 18.85
CA THR A 618 17.45 15.63 20.16
C THR A 618 18.13 14.41 20.77
N GLY A 619 18.87 13.62 19.99
CA GLY A 619 19.43 12.34 20.42
C GLY A 619 18.37 11.27 20.72
N LYS A 620 17.13 11.47 20.28
CA LYS A 620 16.02 10.54 20.50
C LYS A 620 15.84 9.59 19.32
N GLN A 621 15.51 8.34 19.61
CA GLN A 621 15.07 7.38 18.62
C GLN A 621 13.60 7.64 18.27
N PHE A 622 13.30 7.67 16.99
CA PHE A 622 11.95 7.81 16.45
C PHE A 622 11.54 6.52 15.74
N VAL A 623 10.25 6.22 15.77
CA VAL A 623 9.62 5.19 14.93
C VAL A 623 8.49 5.85 14.16
N VAL A 624 8.47 5.71 12.84
CA VAL A 624 7.52 6.41 11.95
C VAL A 624 6.73 5.41 11.13
N ILE A 625 5.44 5.70 10.92
CA ILE A 625 4.55 4.90 10.08
C ILE A 625 3.65 5.80 9.23
N ALA A 626 3.47 5.42 7.97
CA ALA A 626 2.47 5.99 7.08
C ALA A 626 1.09 5.39 7.37
N VAL A 627 0.08 6.25 7.39
CA VAL A 627 -1.29 5.93 7.78
C VAL A 627 -2.23 6.53 6.76
N GLY A 628 -3.12 5.72 6.17
CA GLY A 628 -4.05 6.21 5.16
C GLY A 628 -5.26 5.30 4.94
N PRO A 629 -6.32 5.83 4.29
CA PRO A 629 -7.45 5.03 3.85
C PRO A 629 -7.01 4.01 2.79
N ALA A 630 -7.73 2.90 2.68
CA ALA A 630 -7.44 1.86 1.70
C ALA A 630 -8.70 1.04 1.38
N VAL A 631 -8.92 0.78 0.09
CA VAL A 631 -10.10 0.05 -0.39
C VAL A 631 -9.93 -1.47 -0.40
N ARG A 632 -8.68 -1.98 -0.39
CA ARG A 632 -8.36 -3.42 -0.57
C ARG A 632 -9.10 -4.38 0.39
N PHE A 633 -9.46 -3.91 1.59
CA PHE A 633 -10.23 -4.68 2.57
C PHE A 633 -11.51 -3.95 3.05
N GLY A 634 -12.03 -3.00 2.28
CA GLY A 634 -13.30 -2.31 2.60
C GLY A 634 -13.28 -1.38 3.83
N THR A 635 -12.10 -1.07 4.36
CA THR A 635 -11.94 -0.24 5.57
C THR A 635 -11.97 1.26 5.24
N GLY A 636 -12.99 1.98 5.71
CA GLY A 636 -13.09 3.44 5.86
C GLY A 636 -12.29 4.33 4.90
N THR A 637 -12.97 4.95 3.94
CA THR A 637 -12.41 5.81 2.88
C THR A 637 -12.24 7.28 3.27
N SER A 638 -12.78 7.73 4.41
CA SER A 638 -12.87 9.14 4.80
C SER A 638 -11.84 9.58 5.85
N ALA A 639 -10.85 8.73 6.15
CA ALA A 639 -9.82 9.04 7.13
C ALA A 639 -8.68 9.87 6.52
N PRO A 640 -8.01 10.74 7.29
CA PRO A 640 -6.88 11.51 6.79
C PRO A 640 -5.69 10.60 6.47
N THR A 641 -4.90 11.01 5.48
CA THR A 641 -3.60 10.41 5.16
C THR A 641 -2.52 11.17 5.92
N VAL A 642 -1.73 10.49 6.75
CA VAL A 642 -0.72 11.12 7.61
C VAL A 642 0.56 10.31 7.69
N LEU A 643 1.68 10.98 7.98
CA LEU A 643 2.85 10.35 8.60
C LEU A 643 2.81 10.60 10.10
N ALA A 644 2.93 9.54 10.90
CA ALA A 644 2.93 9.63 12.36
C ALA A 644 4.26 9.12 12.93
N ALA A 645 4.94 9.97 13.70
CA ALA A 645 6.17 9.61 14.40
C ALA A 645 5.95 9.43 15.88
N TYR A 646 6.66 8.48 16.49
CA TYR A 646 6.60 8.14 17.89
C TYR A 646 8.00 8.16 18.50
N THR A 647 8.12 8.63 19.74
CA THR A 647 9.37 8.57 20.52
C THR A 647 9.06 8.43 22.00
N LEU A 648 10.09 8.26 22.83
CA LEU A 648 9.95 8.15 24.27
C LEU A 648 9.66 9.53 24.90
N PHE A 649 8.66 9.54 25.76
CA PHE A 649 8.34 10.65 26.66
C PHE A 649 8.43 10.19 28.12
N PRO A 650 8.80 11.07 29.06
CA PRO A 650 8.83 10.72 30.47
C PRO A 650 7.48 10.19 30.95
N LYS A 651 7.52 9.21 31.85
CA LYS A 651 6.30 8.62 32.43
C LYS A 651 5.45 9.69 33.11
N GLY A 652 4.17 9.75 32.76
CA GLY A 652 3.21 10.71 33.32
C GLY A 652 3.11 12.03 32.53
N GLU A 653 4.01 12.28 31.59
CA GLU A 653 3.89 13.38 30.64
C GLU A 653 3.17 12.91 29.38
N SER A 654 2.33 13.75 28.80
CA SER A 654 1.80 13.52 27.44
C SER A 654 2.45 14.49 26.47
N SER A 655 2.81 14.02 25.28
CA SER A 655 3.24 14.94 24.23
C SER A 655 2.05 15.82 23.76
N PRO A 656 2.31 17.05 23.27
CA PRO A 656 1.27 17.86 22.65
C PRO A 656 0.59 17.18 21.45
N ALA A 657 1.35 16.45 20.63
CA ALA A 657 0.81 15.74 19.47
C ALA A 657 -0.09 14.58 19.87
N GLN A 658 0.28 13.83 20.92
CA GLN A 658 -0.53 12.75 21.48
C GLN A 658 -1.88 13.28 22.00
N ARG A 659 -1.87 14.40 22.75
CA ARG A 659 -3.12 15.03 23.23
C ARG A 659 -4.04 15.47 22.09
N ARG A 660 -3.47 16.06 21.02
CA ARG A 660 -4.25 16.47 19.84
C ARG A 660 -4.89 15.26 19.15
N PHE A 661 -4.10 14.21 18.94
CA PHE A 661 -4.58 12.95 18.35
C PHE A 661 -5.73 12.34 19.17
N GLU A 662 -5.56 12.23 20.49
CA GLU A 662 -6.61 11.69 21.37
C GLU A 662 -7.90 12.52 21.34
N ALA A 663 -7.78 13.85 21.29
CA ALA A 663 -8.94 14.73 21.15
C ALA A 663 -9.67 14.52 19.81
N GLN A 664 -8.93 14.40 18.70
CA GLN A 664 -9.48 14.13 17.37
C GLN A 664 -10.20 12.77 17.32
N MET A 665 -9.59 11.72 17.87
CA MET A 665 -10.18 10.39 17.91
C MET A 665 -11.47 10.33 18.74
N ARG A 666 -11.55 11.11 19.83
CA ARG A 666 -12.79 11.24 20.63
C ARG A 666 -13.91 11.89 19.81
N LEU A 667 -13.62 12.95 19.07
CA LEU A 667 -14.61 13.60 18.19
C LEU A 667 -15.11 12.67 17.09
N GLN A 668 -14.21 11.90 16.46
CA GLN A 668 -14.60 10.91 15.44
C GLN A 668 -15.47 9.78 16.00
N ALA A 669 -15.23 9.34 17.24
CA ALA A 669 -16.05 8.32 17.89
C ALA A 669 -17.49 8.80 18.13
N ILE A 670 -17.67 10.08 18.46
CA ILE A 670 -18.99 10.71 18.67
C ILE A 670 -19.75 10.84 17.34
N ALA A 671 -19.06 11.17 16.25
CA ALA A 671 -19.68 11.36 14.93
C ALA A 671 -20.22 10.06 14.28
N ARG A 672 -19.84 8.86 14.76
CA ARG A 672 -20.20 7.57 14.15
C ARG A 672 -21.47 6.91 14.68
N THR A 673 -22.17 7.50 15.64
CA THR A 673 -23.43 6.93 16.17
C THR A 673 -24.65 7.50 15.45
N VAL A 674 -25.14 6.81 14.41
CA VAL A 674 -26.50 7.02 13.86
C VAL A 674 -27.46 6.12 14.65
N PRO A 675 -28.53 6.65 15.30
CA PRO A 675 -29.43 5.82 16.11
C PRO A 675 -30.16 4.73 15.30
N GLY A 676 -30.34 3.55 15.91
CA GLY A 676 -31.06 2.40 15.34
C GLY A 676 -32.59 2.48 15.45
N GLY A 677 -33.19 3.67 15.26
CA GLY A 677 -34.64 3.86 15.32
C GLY A 677 -35.39 3.48 14.02
N PRO A 678 -36.75 3.44 14.04
CA PRO A 678 -37.61 3.00 12.93
C PRO A 678 -37.63 3.89 11.68
N GLY A 679 -36.71 4.86 11.55
CA GLY A 679 -36.73 5.89 10.51
C GLY A 679 -37.73 7.02 10.79
N SER A 680 -37.52 8.18 10.18
CA SER A 680 -38.34 9.39 10.34
C SER A 680 -38.11 10.33 9.15
N GLU A 681 -39.06 11.24 8.90
CA GLU A 681 -38.79 12.36 7.98
C GLU A 681 -37.77 13.34 8.57
N PRO A 682 -37.10 14.14 7.73
CA PRO A 682 -36.23 15.22 8.17
C PRO A 682 -36.93 16.17 9.17
N PRO A 683 -36.40 16.33 10.39
CA PRO A 683 -36.92 17.30 11.34
C PRO A 683 -36.64 18.73 10.89
N ALA A 684 -37.26 19.70 11.56
CA ALA A 684 -36.93 21.11 11.36
C ALA A 684 -35.48 21.40 11.78
N ALA A 685 -34.77 22.23 11.00
CA ALA A 685 -33.44 22.69 11.34
C ALA A 685 -33.50 23.54 12.63
N THR A 686 -32.80 23.10 13.70
CA THR A 686 -32.87 23.73 15.02
C THR A 686 -31.47 24.01 15.59
N PRO A 687 -31.09 25.29 15.82
CA PRO A 687 -31.80 26.50 15.40
C PRO A 687 -31.77 26.67 13.87
N PRO A 688 -32.77 27.34 13.27
CA PRO A 688 -32.76 27.60 11.83
C PRO A 688 -31.60 28.53 11.48
N PRO A 689 -30.80 28.21 10.45
CA PRO A 689 -29.75 29.11 9.98
C PRO A 689 -30.33 30.46 9.52
N PRO A 690 -29.58 31.57 9.67
CA PRO A 690 -29.99 32.85 9.10
C PRO A 690 -30.13 32.75 7.58
N ALA A 691 -31.12 33.42 7.00
CA ALA A 691 -31.27 33.50 5.55
C ALA A 691 -30.05 34.24 4.95
N PRO A 692 -29.41 33.70 3.90
CA PRO A 692 -28.33 34.40 3.22
C PRO A 692 -28.88 35.65 2.50
N VAL A 693 -27.99 36.62 2.26
CA VAL A 693 -28.29 37.77 1.41
C VAL A 693 -28.15 37.32 -0.04
N GLU A 694 -29.27 37.21 -0.74
CA GLU A 694 -29.29 36.89 -2.17
C GLU A 694 -28.88 38.09 -3.04
N PRO A 695 -28.31 37.87 -4.24
CA PRO A 695 -27.88 38.95 -5.13
C PRO A 695 -29.04 39.84 -5.59
N ILE A 696 -30.26 39.31 -5.60
CA ILE A 696 -31.52 40.00 -5.93
C ILE A 696 -32.61 39.44 -5.01
N PRO A 697 -33.49 40.27 -4.42
CA PRO A 697 -34.59 39.77 -3.60
C PRO A 697 -35.58 38.96 -4.45
N PHE A 698 -35.97 37.78 -3.95
CA PHE A 698 -36.91 36.88 -4.62
C PHE A 698 -37.89 36.27 -3.61
N SER A 699 -39.17 36.65 -3.71
CA SER A 699 -40.25 36.12 -2.85
C SER A 699 -40.93 34.93 -3.52
N HIS A 700 -40.76 33.74 -2.98
CA HIS A 700 -41.44 32.54 -3.44
C HIS A 700 -42.96 32.65 -3.23
N ARG A 701 -43.39 33.30 -2.16
CA ARG A 701 -44.80 33.58 -1.88
C ARG A 701 -45.51 34.36 -2.98
N VAL A 702 -44.88 35.42 -3.49
CA VAL A 702 -45.45 36.21 -4.59
C VAL A 702 -45.61 35.37 -5.86
N HIS A 703 -44.59 34.57 -6.21
CA HIS A 703 -44.61 33.74 -7.42
C HIS A 703 -45.60 32.56 -7.29
N ALA A 704 -45.62 31.88 -6.15
CA ALA A 704 -46.55 30.80 -5.87
C ALA A 704 -48.01 31.29 -5.86
N SER A 705 -48.28 32.44 -5.24
CA SER A 705 -49.62 33.05 -5.22
C SER A 705 -50.13 33.47 -6.60
N SER A 706 -49.20 33.68 -7.56
CA SER A 706 -49.51 33.97 -8.96
C SER A 706 -49.81 32.69 -9.78
N GLY A 707 -49.89 31.53 -9.13
CA GLY A 707 -50.17 30.24 -9.77
C GLY A 707 -48.96 29.58 -10.42
N MET A 708 -47.73 30.05 -10.15
CA MET A 708 -46.52 29.41 -10.65
C MET A 708 -46.17 28.19 -9.82
N LYS A 709 -45.85 27.08 -10.49
CA LYS A 709 -45.36 25.85 -9.85
C LYS A 709 -43.83 25.88 -9.73
N CYS A 710 -43.29 25.11 -8.78
CA CYS A 710 -41.84 25.05 -8.55
C CYS A 710 -41.07 24.60 -9.79
N ASP A 711 -41.61 23.67 -10.58
CA ASP A 711 -40.98 23.12 -11.79
C ASP A 711 -40.90 24.11 -12.96
N HIS A 712 -41.64 25.21 -12.93
CA HIS A 712 -41.48 26.29 -13.90
C HIS A 712 -40.16 27.07 -13.74
N CYS A 713 -39.55 27.00 -12.55
CA CYS A 713 -38.28 27.67 -12.25
C CYS A 713 -37.18 26.68 -11.84
N HIS A 714 -37.56 25.51 -11.34
CA HIS A 714 -36.66 24.46 -10.90
C HIS A 714 -36.89 23.20 -11.73
N GLU A 715 -36.23 23.12 -12.89
CA GLU A 715 -36.26 21.91 -13.69
C GLU A 715 -35.46 20.80 -13.01
N VAL A 716 -36.05 19.61 -12.91
CA VAL A 716 -35.37 18.39 -12.44
C VAL A 716 -34.57 17.80 -13.60
N PRO A 717 -33.22 17.85 -13.57
CA PRO A 717 -32.44 17.40 -14.71
C PRO A 717 -32.53 15.88 -14.89
N LYS A 718 -32.65 15.42 -16.14
CA LYS A 718 -32.73 13.98 -16.46
C LYS A 718 -31.43 13.22 -16.21
N THR A 719 -30.30 13.91 -16.12
CA THR A 719 -28.93 13.36 -16.10
C THR A 719 -28.31 13.30 -14.70
N GLY A 720 -29.03 13.71 -13.65
CA GLY A 720 -28.49 13.74 -12.28
C GLY A 720 -27.66 15.00 -11.95
N GLU A 721 -27.75 16.05 -12.76
CA GLU A 721 -27.21 17.37 -12.47
C GLU A 721 -27.91 18.04 -11.27
N PRO A 722 -27.29 19.04 -10.62
CA PRO A 722 -27.96 19.85 -9.60
C PRO A 722 -29.23 20.49 -10.15
N MET A 723 -30.25 20.69 -9.31
CA MET A 723 -31.48 21.40 -9.72
C MET A 723 -31.16 22.70 -10.44
N HIS A 724 -31.80 22.92 -11.57
CA HIS A 724 -31.70 24.18 -12.29
C HIS A 724 -32.29 25.31 -11.44
N VAL A 725 -31.65 26.47 -11.48
CA VAL A 725 -32.09 27.69 -10.78
C VAL A 725 -32.23 28.76 -11.86
N PRO A 726 -33.32 29.56 -11.86
CA PRO A 726 -33.61 30.39 -13.00
C PRO A 726 -32.53 31.46 -13.22
N ASN A 727 -32.15 31.65 -14.48
CA ASN A 727 -31.28 32.73 -14.90
C ASN A 727 -32.06 34.02 -15.18
N ALA A 728 -31.34 35.13 -15.39
CA ALA A 728 -31.97 36.44 -15.62
C ALA A 728 -32.93 36.44 -16.81
N LYS A 729 -32.58 35.72 -17.89
CA LYS A 729 -33.41 35.59 -19.11
C LYS A 729 -34.73 34.88 -18.85
N GLU A 730 -34.72 33.81 -18.06
CA GLU A 730 -35.93 33.09 -17.69
C GLU A 730 -36.86 33.95 -16.82
N CYS A 731 -36.29 34.72 -15.88
CA CYS A 731 -37.08 35.69 -15.09
C CYS A 731 -37.71 36.77 -15.98
N LEU A 732 -37.00 37.24 -17.01
CA LEU A 732 -37.50 38.30 -17.90
C LEU A 732 -38.60 37.84 -18.87
N ILE A 733 -38.86 36.54 -19.04
CA ILE A 733 -40.01 36.05 -19.82
C ILE A 733 -41.32 36.69 -19.36
N CYS A 734 -41.50 36.84 -18.04
CA CYS A 734 -42.66 37.50 -17.45
C CYS A 734 -42.38 38.95 -17.06
N HIS A 735 -41.17 39.23 -16.53
CA HIS A 735 -40.83 40.55 -16.00
C HIS A 735 -40.53 41.61 -17.08
N GLN A 736 -40.50 41.23 -18.36
CA GLN A 736 -40.59 42.18 -19.47
C GLN A 736 -41.90 42.98 -19.46
N THR A 737 -42.98 42.46 -18.85
CA THR A 737 -44.29 43.12 -18.78
C THR A 737 -44.74 43.40 -17.33
N ILE A 738 -44.34 42.56 -16.38
CA ILE A 738 -44.80 42.60 -14.98
C ILE A 738 -43.74 43.23 -14.06
N GLY A 739 -44.12 44.24 -13.28
CA GLY A 739 -43.26 44.78 -12.22
C GLY A 739 -41.98 45.48 -12.70
N LYS A 740 -41.94 45.97 -13.96
CA LYS A 740 -40.76 46.56 -14.62
C LYS A 740 -40.10 47.70 -13.86
N GLU A 741 -40.89 48.44 -13.08
CA GLU A 741 -40.42 49.59 -12.29
C GLU A 741 -39.75 49.17 -10.97
N SER A 742 -39.78 47.88 -10.62
CA SER A 742 -39.10 47.38 -9.43
C SER A 742 -37.59 47.46 -9.60
N PRO A 743 -36.84 48.02 -8.64
CA PRO A 743 -35.38 48.05 -8.67
C PRO A 743 -34.75 46.66 -8.86
N ALA A 744 -35.39 45.61 -8.34
CA ALA A 744 -34.94 44.23 -8.51
C ALA A 744 -35.10 43.73 -9.95
N VAL A 745 -36.21 44.09 -10.61
CA VAL A 745 -36.47 43.74 -12.01
C VAL A 745 -35.60 44.54 -12.97
N GLN A 746 -35.33 45.81 -12.67
CA GLN A 746 -34.38 46.62 -13.45
C GLN A 746 -32.96 46.05 -13.35
N LYS A 747 -32.55 45.58 -12.17
CA LYS A 747 -31.28 44.88 -11.98
C LYS A 747 -31.23 43.54 -12.74
N LEU A 748 -32.32 42.78 -12.77
CA LEU A 748 -32.44 41.57 -13.60
C LEU A 748 -32.25 41.89 -15.10
N ALA A 749 -32.93 42.93 -15.59
CA ALA A 749 -32.81 43.37 -16.98
C ALA A 749 -31.41 43.85 -17.35
N GLN A 750 -30.71 44.49 -16.40
CA GLN A 750 -29.32 44.88 -16.58
C GLN A 750 -28.40 43.66 -16.67
N LEU A 751 -28.54 42.68 -15.77
CA LEU A 751 -27.72 41.47 -15.78
C LEU A 751 -27.88 40.67 -17.09
N GLU A 752 -29.11 40.52 -17.60
CA GLU A 752 -29.32 39.86 -18.90
C GLU A 752 -28.67 40.65 -20.04
N LYS A 753 -28.81 41.99 -20.06
CA LYS A 753 -28.20 42.84 -21.09
C LYS A 753 -26.66 42.77 -21.08
N GLU A 754 -26.07 42.63 -19.91
CA GLU A 754 -24.62 42.50 -19.72
C GLU A 754 -24.13 41.05 -19.91
N GLY A 755 -25.03 40.09 -20.17
CA GLY A 755 -24.70 38.68 -20.31
C GLY A 755 -24.20 38.04 -19.02
N GLN A 756 -24.53 38.61 -17.86
CA GLN A 756 -24.11 38.13 -16.55
C GLN A 756 -25.17 37.19 -15.94
N GLU A 757 -24.70 36.08 -15.34
CA GLU A 757 -25.56 35.14 -14.64
C GLU A 757 -25.88 35.59 -13.21
N ILE A 758 -27.03 35.16 -12.68
CA ILE A 758 -27.38 35.41 -11.28
C ILE A 758 -26.65 34.38 -10.40
N SER A 759 -25.68 34.84 -9.62
CA SER A 759 -24.92 34.01 -8.68
C SER A 759 -25.70 33.78 -7.37
N TRP A 760 -26.75 32.97 -7.41
CA TRP A 760 -27.57 32.63 -6.24
C TRP A 760 -26.76 31.95 -5.11
N VAL A 761 -27.05 32.30 -3.85
CA VAL A 761 -26.41 31.67 -2.69
C VAL A 761 -27.20 30.41 -2.32
N ARG A 762 -26.62 29.24 -2.56
CA ARG A 762 -27.29 27.97 -2.22
C ARG A 762 -27.50 27.81 -0.72
N VAL A 763 -28.76 27.67 -0.32
CA VAL A 763 -29.21 27.49 1.06
C VAL A 763 -29.07 26.05 1.55
N TYR A 764 -29.35 25.07 0.67
CA TYR A 764 -29.15 23.65 0.95
C TYR A 764 -27.84 23.20 0.31
N LYS A 765 -26.87 22.81 1.13
CA LYS A 765 -25.55 22.31 0.69
C LYS A 765 -25.32 20.91 1.24
N LEU A 766 -25.00 19.98 0.35
CA LEU A 766 -24.51 18.66 0.71
C LEU A 766 -22.98 18.64 0.54
N PRO A 767 -22.24 17.84 1.32
CA PRO A 767 -20.82 17.62 1.07
C PRO A 767 -20.59 17.12 -0.36
N GLU A 768 -19.48 17.48 -0.99
CA GLU A 768 -19.21 17.17 -2.40
C GLU A 768 -19.19 15.66 -2.73
N PHE A 769 -18.91 14.82 -1.73
CA PHE A 769 -18.93 13.37 -1.85
C PHE A 769 -20.33 12.74 -1.63
N VAL A 770 -21.36 13.56 -1.35
CA VAL A 770 -22.74 13.13 -1.17
C VAL A 770 -23.53 13.46 -2.43
N PHE A 771 -24.03 12.43 -3.09
CA PHE A 771 -24.87 12.57 -4.28
C PHE A 771 -26.35 12.54 -3.88
N PHE A 772 -27.12 13.50 -4.40
CA PHE A 772 -28.56 13.56 -4.21
C PHE A 772 -29.29 13.74 -5.54
N ASN A 773 -29.98 12.69 -5.97
CA ASN A 773 -30.69 12.68 -7.24
C ASN A 773 -32.15 13.12 -7.05
N HIS A 774 -32.48 14.35 -7.44
CA HIS A 774 -33.85 14.89 -7.32
C HIS A 774 -34.88 14.10 -8.14
N LEU A 775 -34.49 13.55 -9.30
CA LEU A 775 -35.36 12.74 -10.15
C LEU A 775 -35.80 11.46 -9.45
N LYS A 776 -34.88 10.71 -8.84
CA LYS A 776 -35.20 9.48 -8.09
C LYS A 776 -36.18 9.75 -6.94
N HIS A 777 -36.03 10.88 -6.25
CA HIS A 777 -36.91 11.24 -5.14
C HIS A 777 -38.29 11.72 -5.63
N SER A 778 -38.32 12.46 -6.73
CA SER A 778 -39.56 12.87 -7.39
C SER A 778 -40.34 11.67 -7.95
N ASP A 779 -39.67 10.72 -8.60
CA ASP A 779 -40.25 9.46 -9.11
C ASP A 779 -40.82 8.60 -7.97
N ALA A 780 -40.17 8.64 -6.81
CA ALA A 780 -40.65 8.03 -5.57
C ALA A 780 -41.79 8.82 -4.88
N ARG A 781 -42.30 9.89 -5.52
CA ARG A 781 -43.37 10.77 -5.04
C ARG A 781 -43.06 11.43 -3.69
N VAL A 782 -41.80 11.75 -3.44
CA VAL A 782 -41.37 12.55 -2.28
C VAL A 782 -41.56 14.03 -2.62
N GLY A 783 -42.46 14.72 -1.93
CA GLY A 783 -42.70 16.15 -2.15
C GLY A 783 -41.51 17.02 -1.73
N CYS A 784 -41.25 18.10 -2.47
CA CYS A 784 -40.14 19.03 -2.21
C CYS A 784 -40.13 19.57 -0.78
N GLN A 785 -41.31 19.82 -0.19
CA GLN A 785 -41.50 20.33 1.16
C GLN A 785 -40.97 19.41 2.27
N VAL A 786 -40.79 18.10 1.98
CA VAL A 786 -40.17 17.15 2.93
C VAL A 786 -38.72 17.55 3.21
N CYS A 787 -38.01 18.02 2.19
CA CYS A 787 -36.60 18.41 2.27
C CYS A 787 -36.39 19.93 2.35
N HIS A 788 -37.35 20.73 1.85
CA HIS A 788 -37.18 22.18 1.75
C HIS A 788 -38.04 23.00 2.72
N GLY A 789 -39.02 22.39 3.39
CA GLY A 789 -39.99 23.11 4.21
C GLY A 789 -41.05 23.84 3.37
N ALA A 790 -41.76 24.79 3.98
CA ALA A 790 -42.88 25.50 3.35
C ALA A 790 -42.38 26.69 2.51
N VAL A 791 -41.56 26.40 1.48
CA VAL A 791 -40.90 27.43 0.67
C VAL A 791 -41.91 28.36 -0.01
N GLU A 792 -43.07 27.84 -0.42
CA GLU A 792 -44.16 28.62 -1.02
C GLU A 792 -44.68 29.77 -0.13
N ASP A 793 -44.46 29.72 1.18
CA ASP A 793 -44.91 30.76 2.11
C ASP A 793 -43.84 31.85 2.37
N GLY A 794 -42.62 31.64 1.87
CA GLY A 794 -41.45 32.45 2.18
C GLY A 794 -41.18 33.62 1.23
N ASP A 795 -40.75 34.75 1.80
CA ASP A 795 -40.16 35.87 1.03
C ASP A 795 -38.66 35.74 0.82
N VAL A 796 -38.00 34.91 1.65
CA VAL A 796 -36.57 34.62 1.60
C VAL A 796 -36.36 33.14 1.83
N LEU A 797 -35.36 32.57 1.16
CA LEU A 797 -35.05 31.16 1.30
C LEU A 797 -34.09 30.94 2.48
N ARG A 798 -34.37 29.94 3.31
CA ARG A 798 -33.49 29.47 4.40
C ARG A 798 -33.61 27.95 4.54
N GLN A 799 -32.65 27.34 5.21
CA GLN A 799 -32.67 25.90 5.44
C GLN A 799 -33.69 25.63 6.56
N GLU A 800 -34.85 25.08 6.21
CA GLU A 800 -35.93 24.76 7.15
C GLU A 800 -35.87 23.33 7.67
N LYS A 801 -35.27 22.41 6.90
CA LYS A 801 -35.16 21.00 7.23
C LYS A 801 -33.71 20.57 7.42
N ASP A 802 -33.49 19.62 8.32
CA ASP A 802 -32.19 18.98 8.48
C ASP A 802 -31.95 17.98 7.34
N ILE A 803 -30.97 18.28 6.49
CA ILE A 803 -30.53 17.42 5.38
C ILE A 803 -29.23 16.66 5.71
N SER A 804 -28.95 16.43 6.99
CA SER A 804 -27.83 15.60 7.43
C SER A 804 -27.95 14.14 6.94
N MET A 805 -26.83 13.42 6.90
CA MET A 805 -26.82 12.00 6.58
C MET A 805 -27.70 11.16 7.51
N VAL A 806 -27.83 11.57 8.79
CA VAL A 806 -28.75 10.93 9.75
C VAL A 806 -30.19 11.07 9.27
N SER A 807 -30.57 12.27 8.84
CA SER A 807 -31.92 12.56 8.33
C SER A 807 -32.20 11.85 7.00
N CYS A 808 -31.22 11.77 6.08
CA CYS A 808 -31.36 10.98 4.84
C CYS A 808 -31.54 9.48 5.13
N VAL A 809 -30.68 8.90 5.98
CA VAL A 809 -30.77 7.48 6.35
C VAL A 809 -32.08 7.15 7.06
N ASN A 810 -32.54 8.03 7.95
CA ASN A 810 -33.82 7.85 8.65
C ASN A 810 -35.01 7.93 7.68
N CYS A 811 -34.98 8.84 6.71
CA CYS A 811 -36.02 8.94 5.70
C CYS A 811 -36.05 7.70 4.80
N HIS A 812 -34.88 7.20 4.38
CA HIS A 812 -34.77 5.97 3.61
C HIS A 812 -35.29 4.75 4.38
N LYS A 813 -34.96 4.64 5.68
CA LYS A 813 -35.52 3.59 6.55
C LYS A 813 -37.04 3.67 6.64
N LEU A 814 -37.59 4.87 6.86
CA LEU A 814 -39.04 5.10 6.92
C LEU A 814 -39.73 4.65 5.62
N ARG A 815 -39.08 4.88 4.48
CA ARG A 815 -39.60 4.59 3.14
C ARG A 815 -39.15 3.23 2.57
N LYS A 816 -38.45 2.41 3.38
CA LYS A 816 -37.87 1.12 2.98
C LYS A 816 -36.98 1.21 1.72
N ALA A 817 -36.29 2.32 1.55
CA ALA A 817 -35.32 2.54 0.48
C ALA A 817 -33.92 2.06 0.90
N SER A 818 -33.06 1.80 -0.08
CA SER A 818 -31.68 1.37 0.18
C SER A 818 -30.90 2.44 0.96
N VAL A 819 -30.11 1.99 1.93
CA VAL A 819 -29.16 2.81 2.71
C VAL A 819 -27.72 2.43 2.39
N SER A 820 -27.49 1.79 1.24
CA SER A 820 -26.15 1.44 0.78
C SER A 820 -25.32 2.70 0.59
N CYS A 821 -24.04 2.63 0.95
CA CYS A 821 -23.11 3.74 0.81
C CYS A 821 -23.10 4.29 -0.63
N GLY A 822 -23.25 3.41 -1.64
CA GLY A 822 -23.21 3.83 -3.05
C GLY A 822 -24.44 4.53 -3.58
N ASP A 823 -25.53 4.52 -2.83
CA ASP A 823 -26.73 5.27 -3.21
C ASP A 823 -26.65 6.74 -2.80
N CYS A 824 -25.85 7.05 -1.76
CA CYS A 824 -25.71 8.39 -1.20
C CYS A 824 -24.32 8.98 -1.42
N HIS A 825 -23.32 8.16 -1.69
CA HIS A 825 -21.95 8.59 -1.90
C HIS A 825 -21.51 8.25 -3.32
N ASN A 826 -20.75 9.15 -3.92
CA ASN A 826 -20.09 8.88 -5.19
C ASN A 826 -18.95 7.87 -4.96
N ILE A 827 -19.29 6.59 -4.83
CA ILE A 827 -18.33 5.51 -4.57
C ILE A 827 -17.72 4.92 -5.84
N GLY A 828 -17.82 5.60 -6.99
CA GLY A 828 -17.09 5.25 -8.20
C GLY A 828 -17.28 3.80 -8.65
N TYR A 829 -18.52 3.41 -8.96
CA TYR A 829 -18.70 2.29 -9.89
C TYR A 829 -18.20 2.68 -11.28
#